data_AF-C1MZ33-F1
#
_entry.id   AF-C1MZ33-F1
#
_cell.length_a   1.000
_cell.length_b   1.000
_cell.length_c   1.000
_cell.angle_alpha   90.00
_cell.angle_beta   90.00
_cell.angle_gamma   90.00
#
_symmetry.space_group_name_H-M   'P 1'
#
loop_
_entity.id
_entity.type
_entity.pdbx_description
1 polymer ?
#
loop_
_entity_poly.entity_id
_entity_poly.type
_entity_poly.pdbx_seq_one_letter_code
_entity_poly.pdbx_strand_id
1 'polypeptide(L)'
;MRRRVSRAALFLGILFAFLLPLASSAPATPWTPSANAVGDARCTVEDVQFANEKELHELLGELADTTYMRLFPVDLNRPCKFWGKDAGAGAEEETPSCAAGDASDADEEPASAAFSHSSSSSFAGDRAVSLAPSLEPSAAPSCSLTPPSPIDNPRLGERQSATTPVDRTISPREDAALASASAPEEDCEEDESSPTFWLDMCRAQDAQETHATEHVNLKRNPERWTGYNGSHVWRAIYDENCLRNGRRDGRREVMGGGGDAIVGGASESESTGIDGLCYEERVLYRLLSGMHASVNVHVALRAKPPKRAAGIAEWSEDPERYARHYGEHPERLRNLHFSFVVLLRALRKAAPALLDVDVKLGEDAVEDARTEALMRRLLDTHILSSCAGVFDAFDESELFRASISSTSDASAASLKTQFKGVWHNISDVMDCISCQKCKLHGKLQLLGLGTALKVLLLPEHLHRGALSRSEVVALVNTAAKFSHAILKAPELEKLAREAAAAREEAAATTTTTTTAGKTERSADASDDDPPGGSDETTTRKLMNAAVRAAAAAARDGDATEEEEDAVIAAALASDARVLTLARHYARDTPGKFVKHALRALATPAAAAATTEKTPTATKRERIVDAVVVGGGLAGLSAALTILDRGGVVVLLEKEGYVGGNSQWASSGINGVDRVNYPENPDTVETYAEDCYKHSRGDNGNGNALAPESVEHVPALTRGSVETLEWFRARVGVDLSKVGRLGGHSHARTHRPASGMAGSTLVSGVQKKCDEYRSSGAFTVMKRHRATEITTDARTGAVDGVRWVAPLDGVVGANETAGWTRARNVILATGGYAGDREGLLREHAPFATRFATTNTPGSVGDGHKMAMKLGASAIDLQNVQIHPTGFVDASDVDAGTKTLAAEILRGAGGVLLTRGGVRFVDELGGRDYVTNTMIAEAEAEEAAGGLAANGGGVALNFVILLDAVAAAEADKHVPMYVKKNLLARRDTMEDVANWMDATLRARDVKRRPFGKLTRDVVTDAIRAHDDAAASGEPCPLTNKTAFRASGRFDLRGPFYAGRVTPVVHYTMGGIRVDDAMRVVRARDDGGVEPVDGLFAVGEMTGGTHGRNRLGGNALTECAVFGRAAGRAAMIVRDGETTTTTTTAAAAAADATAATRGGKEGFTLQITRDELAKHASSDDCWVAIGGDVYDFTDFLDDHPAGAEAILKLGGTDGTEAFDAVHGRDMLEAFEAVGVLAE
;
A
#
# COMPACT_ATOMS: atom_id res chain seq x y z
N MET A 1 -6.68 -40.68 -65.04
CA MET A 1 -5.95 -39.95 -66.10
C MET A 1 -5.78 -38.49 -65.72
N ARG A 2 -4.74 -37.87 -66.28
CA ARG A 2 -4.62 -36.46 -66.71
C ARG A 2 -5.92 -35.63 -66.75
N ARG A 3 -5.83 -34.41 -66.19
CA ARG A 3 -6.35 -33.10 -66.71
C ARG A 3 -7.87 -32.90 -66.96
N ARG A 4 -8.29 -31.65 -66.68
CA ARG A 4 -9.40 -30.89 -67.31
C ARG A 4 -10.86 -31.35 -67.09
N VAL A 5 -11.66 -30.38 -66.61
CA VAL A 5 -13.02 -30.01 -67.10
C VAL A 5 -14.19 -30.99 -66.83
N SER A 6 -15.34 -30.41 -66.47
CA SER A 6 -16.66 -31.04 -66.24
C SER A 6 -16.73 -31.99 -65.04
N ARG A 7 -17.64 -31.79 -64.10
CA ARG A 7 -19.11 -31.73 -64.32
C ARG A 7 -19.79 -30.60 -63.55
N ALA A 8 -20.78 -29.99 -64.18
CA ALA A 8 -21.65 -28.98 -63.59
C ALA A 8 -23.12 -29.42 -63.72
N ALA A 9 -23.92 -29.25 -62.65
CA ALA A 9 -25.37 -29.05 -62.63
C ALA A 9 -25.94 -29.29 -61.22
N LEU A 10 -25.93 -28.27 -60.36
CA LEU A 10 -27.04 -27.88 -59.45
C LEU A 10 -26.66 -26.59 -58.69
N PHE A 11 -27.64 -26.00 -57.98
CA PHE A 11 -27.54 -24.75 -57.20
C PHE A 11 -27.25 -23.46 -58.00
N LEU A 12 -28.32 -22.84 -58.50
CA LEU A 12 -28.56 -21.39 -58.36
C LEU A 12 -30.09 -21.18 -58.44
N GLY A 13 -30.70 -20.46 -57.49
CA GLY A 13 -32.18 -20.42 -57.44
C GLY A 13 -32.87 -19.65 -56.31
N ILE A 14 -32.16 -18.79 -55.55
CA ILE A 14 -32.78 -17.86 -54.60
C ILE A 14 -32.02 -16.54 -54.70
N LEU A 15 -32.64 -15.47 -55.22
CA LEU A 15 -32.19 -14.08 -55.09
C LEU A 15 -33.36 -13.12 -55.47
N PHE A 16 -33.49 -12.02 -54.73
CA PHE A 16 -34.33 -10.83 -54.99
C PHE A 16 -35.85 -11.01 -55.22
N ALA A 17 -36.59 -10.90 -54.11
CA ALA A 17 -37.86 -10.16 -54.03
C ALA A 17 -37.96 -9.45 -52.67
N PHE A 18 -38.75 -8.38 -52.59
CA PHE A 18 -39.04 -7.55 -51.40
C PHE A 18 -37.90 -6.68 -50.82
N LEU A 19 -37.88 -5.43 -51.27
CA LEU A 19 -37.32 -4.28 -50.55
C LEU A 19 -38.36 -3.78 -49.51
N LEU A 20 -38.27 -4.25 -48.26
CA LEU A 20 -38.73 -3.59 -47.02
C LEU A 20 -38.67 -4.58 -45.83
N PRO A 21 -37.70 -4.46 -44.91
CA PRO A 21 -37.78 -5.12 -43.62
C PRO A 21 -38.67 -4.29 -42.68
N LEU A 22 -39.71 -4.90 -42.11
CA LEU A 22 -40.42 -4.32 -40.97
C LEU A 22 -39.50 -4.33 -39.75
N ALA A 23 -39.68 -3.38 -38.83
CA ALA A 23 -39.09 -3.43 -37.51
C ALA A 23 -39.62 -4.68 -36.76
N SER A 24 -38.81 -5.73 -36.69
CA SER A 24 -39.12 -6.92 -35.91
C SER A 24 -38.69 -6.70 -34.47
N SER A 25 -39.65 -6.55 -33.56
CA SER A 25 -39.41 -6.62 -32.12
C SER A 25 -39.07 -8.06 -31.73
N ALA A 26 -37.81 -8.46 -31.95
CA ALA A 26 -37.29 -9.70 -31.41
C ALA A 26 -37.38 -9.65 -29.87
N PRO A 27 -37.85 -10.71 -29.19
CA PRO A 27 -37.77 -10.78 -27.74
C PRO A 27 -36.28 -10.76 -27.34
N ALA A 28 -35.91 -9.86 -26.43
CA ALA A 28 -34.52 -9.67 -26.05
C ALA A 28 -33.93 -10.97 -25.47
N THR A 29 -32.96 -11.55 -26.17
CA THR A 29 -32.09 -12.57 -25.61
C THR A 29 -31.26 -11.93 -24.48
N PRO A 30 -31.14 -12.57 -23.31
CA PRO A 30 -30.36 -12.01 -22.20
C PRO A 30 -28.91 -11.79 -22.64
N TRP A 31 -28.45 -10.55 -22.58
CA TRP A 31 -27.09 -10.16 -22.94
C TRP A 31 -26.12 -10.62 -21.85
N THR A 32 -25.09 -11.38 -22.24
CA THR A 32 -23.99 -11.76 -21.36
C THR A 32 -22.81 -10.82 -21.59
N PRO A 33 -22.29 -10.12 -20.57
CA PRO A 33 -21.17 -9.20 -20.71
C PRO A 33 -19.90 -9.89 -21.23
N SER A 34 -19.18 -9.22 -22.13
CA SER A 34 -17.80 -9.58 -22.46
C SER A 34 -16.81 -8.96 -21.46
N ALA A 35 -15.57 -9.43 -21.45
CA ALA A 35 -14.52 -8.91 -20.56
C ALA A 35 -14.32 -7.38 -20.67
N ASN A 36 -14.52 -6.82 -21.88
CA ASN A 36 -14.28 -5.41 -22.21
C ASN A 36 -15.56 -4.54 -22.13
N ALA A 37 -16.68 -5.08 -21.66
CA ALA A 37 -17.95 -4.34 -21.57
C ALA A 37 -17.90 -3.18 -20.56
N VAL A 38 -18.61 -2.10 -20.85
CA VAL A 38 -18.67 -0.88 -20.02
C VAL A 38 -19.75 -1.03 -18.93
N GLY A 39 -19.50 -1.90 -17.96
CA GLY A 39 -20.38 -2.10 -16.81
C GLY A 39 -21.76 -2.64 -17.22
N ASP A 40 -22.82 -1.86 -16.95
CA ASP A 40 -24.20 -2.20 -17.34
C ASP A 40 -24.61 -1.60 -18.70
N ALA A 41 -23.68 -0.93 -19.40
CA ALA A 41 -23.92 -0.37 -20.73
C ALA A 41 -23.57 -1.38 -21.84
N ARG A 42 -24.34 -1.36 -22.92
CA ARG A 42 -24.28 -2.31 -24.06
C ARG A 42 -23.15 -2.00 -25.07
N CYS A 43 -22.05 -1.40 -24.62
CA CYS A 43 -20.89 -1.02 -25.43
C CYS A 43 -19.57 -1.50 -24.79
N THR A 44 -18.47 -1.43 -25.55
CA THR A 44 -17.10 -1.71 -25.10
C THR A 44 -16.32 -0.43 -24.80
N VAL A 45 -15.22 -0.55 -24.07
CA VAL A 45 -14.34 0.61 -23.76
C VAL A 45 -13.80 1.23 -25.04
N GLU A 46 -13.50 0.38 -26.02
CA GLU A 46 -13.00 0.72 -27.35
C GLU A 46 -14.00 1.56 -28.17
N ASP A 47 -15.30 1.23 -28.12
CA ASP A 47 -16.35 2.03 -28.77
C ASP A 47 -16.41 3.46 -28.20
N VAL A 48 -16.31 3.58 -26.87
CA VAL A 48 -16.37 4.87 -26.16
C VAL A 48 -15.12 5.69 -26.45
N GLN A 49 -13.93 5.08 -26.42
CA GLN A 49 -12.67 5.74 -26.76
C GLN A 49 -12.68 6.27 -28.20
N PHE A 50 -13.11 5.45 -29.17
CA PHE A 50 -13.15 5.83 -30.58
C PHE A 50 -14.14 6.98 -30.84
N ALA A 51 -15.36 6.92 -30.31
CA ALA A 51 -16.33 8.01 -30.42
C ALA A 51 -15.82 9.31 -29.79
N ASN A 52 -15.14 9.21 -28.63
CA ASN A 52 -14.54 10.34 -27.95
C ASN A 52 -13.43 11.00 -28.78
N GLU A 53 -12.49 10.20 -29.30
CA GLU A 53 -11.35 10.68 -30.09
C GLU A 53 -11.72 11.27 -31.45
N LYS A 54 -12.77 10.75 -32.12
CA LYS A 54 -13.05 11.12 -33.52
C LYS A 54 -14.10 12.21 -33.71
N GLU A 55 -15.08 12.35 -32.81
CA GLU A 55 -16.18 13.31 -33.00
C GLU A 55 -16.47 14.20 -31.78
N LEU A 56 -16.26 13.72 -30.55
CA LEU A 56 -16.75 14.40 -29.35
C LEU A 56 -15.72 15.30 -28.64
N HIS A 57 -14.44 14.92 -28.59
CA HIS A 57 -13.48 15.60 -27.70
C HIS A 57 -13.23 17.07 -28.05
N GLU A 58 -12.81 17.37 -29.28
CA GLU A 58 -12.55 18.74 -29.71
C GLU A 58 -13.81 19.61 -29.60
N LEU A 59 -14.97 19.03 -29.92
CA LEU A 59 -16.26 19.71 -29.92
C LEU A 59 -16.74 20.08 -28.50
N LEU A 60 -16.62 19.16 -27.55
CA LEU A 60 -16.90 19.43 -26.13
C LEU A 60 -15.88 20.39 -25.53
N GLY A 61 -14.61 20.31 -25.94
CA GLY A 61 -13.54 21.22 -25.55
C GLY A 61 -13.79 22.65 -26.02
N GLU A 62 -14.03 22.85 -27.32
CA GLU A 62 -14.37 24.16 -27.89
C GLU A 62 -15.62 24.77 -27.25
N LEU A 63 -16.67 23.96 -27.03
CA LEU A 63 -17.92 24.44 -26.45
C LEU A 63 -17.74 24.88 -24.99
N ALA A 64 -17.00 24.11 -24.18
CA ALA A 64 -16.71 24.45 -22.78
C ALA A 64 -15.85 25.72 -22.62
N ASP A 65 -15.07 26.08 -23.63
CA ASP A 65 -14.14 27.23 -23.61
C ASP A 65 -14.84 28.59 -23.86
N THR A 66 -16.07 28.56 -24.40
CA THR A 66 -16.91 29.74 -24.69
C THR A 66 -17.25 30.55 -23.43
N THR A 67 -17.48 31.86 -23.58
CA THR A 67 -17.87 32.74 -22.46
C THR A 67 -19.13 32.25 -21.75
N TYR A 68 -20.13 31.73 -22.48
CA TYR A 68 -21.33 31.15 -21.87
C TYR A 68 -21.03 29.93 -20.99
N MET A 69 -20.16 29.01 -21.44
CA MET A 69 -19.89 27.76 -20.73
C MET A 69 -18.80 27.87 -19.65
N ARG A 70 -17.86 28.83 -19.74
CA ARG A 70 -16.79 28.96 -18.73
C ARG A 70 -17.17 29.76 -17.48
N LEU A 71 -18.31 30.45 -17.48
CA LEU A 71 -18.78 31.30 -16.37
C LEU A 71 -19.84 30.56 -15.54
N PHE A 72 -19.42 29.99 -14.41
CA PHE A 72 -20.25 29.12 -13.57
C PHE A 72 -20.55 29.76 -12.21
N PRO A 73 -21.83 29.83 -11.77
CA PRO A 73 -22.19 30.29 -10.43
C PRO A 73 -21.91 29.21 -9.38
N VAL A 74 -21.23 29.57 -8.29
CA VAL A 74 -20.89 28.66 -7.21
C VAL A 74 -21.04 29.34 -5.84
N ASP A 75 -21.52 28.57 -4.87
CA ASP A 75 -21.41 28.92 -3.46
C ASP A 75 -20.29 28.07 -2.82
N LEU A 76 -19.21 28.74 -2.41
CA LEU A 76 -18.06 28.11 -1.77
C LEU A 76 -18.09 28.24 -0.24
N ASN A 77 -18.98 29.08 0.29
CA ASN A 77 -18.96 29.58 1.66
C ASN A 77 -19.97 28.86 2.58
N ARG A 78 -20.86 28.01 2.02
CA ARG A 78 -21.80 27.19 2.82
C ARG A 78 -21.08 26.43 3.94
N PRO A 79 -21.66 26.42 5.16
CA PRO A 79 -21.13 25.66 6.28
C PRO A 79 -21.29 24.15 6.04
N CYS A 80 -20.28 23.39 6.47
CA CYS A 80 -20.32 21.94 6.46
C CYS A 80 -21.34 21.40 7.48
N LYS A 81 -22.28 20.57 7.02
CA LYS A 81 -23.34 19.98 7.86
C LYS A 81 -22.90 18.75 8.66
N PHE A 82 -21.90 18.01 8.16
CA PHE A 82 -21.41 16.77 8.79
C PHE A 82 -20.31 17.02 9.83
N TRP A 83 -19.40 17.96 9.52
CA TRP A 83 -18.21 18.32 10.29
C TRP A 83 -18.26 19.84 10.56
N GLY A 84 -19.29 20.28 11.29
CA GLY A 84 -19.50 21.69 11.62
C GLY A 84 -18.41 22.27 12.53
N LYS A 85 -18.22 23.59 12.51
CA LYS A 85 -17.31 24.29 13.45
C LYS A 85 -17.82 24.29 14.89
N ASP A 86 -19.12 24.08 15.11
CA ASP A 86 -19.74 23.99 16.44
C ASP A 86 -20.03 22.54 16.88
N ALA A 87 -18.97 21.73 16.97
CA ALA A 87 -19.00 20.39 17.57
C ALA A 87 -18.32 20.35 18.96
N GLY A 88 -18.37 21.47 19.70
CA GLY A 88 -17.81 21.63 21.04
C GLY A 88 -16.51 22.45 21.05
N ALA A 89 -16.56 23.62 21.70
CA ALA A 89 -15.40 24.51 21.80
C ALA A 89 -14.26 23.87 22.62
N GLY A 90 -13.13 23.65 21.95
CA GLY A 90 -11.90 23.10 22.54
C GLY A 90 -10.70 23.13 21.60
N ALA A 91 -10.80 23.86 20.48
CA ALA A 91 -9.76 23.94 19.45
C ALA A 91 -9.87 25.26 18.68
N GLU A 92 -8.95 26.19 18.93
CA GLU A 92 -8.45 27.09 17.89
C GLU A 92 -6.93 26.93 17.81
N GLU A 93 -6.42 26.88 16.59
CA GLU A 93 -5.01 26.65 16.28
C GLU A 93 -4.47 27.91 15.60
N GLU A 94 -3.58 28.64 16.28
CA GLU A 94 -2.84 29.73 15.64
C GLU A 94 -1.51 29.22 15.07
N THR A 95 -1.43 29.09 13.75
CA THR A 95 -0.16 28.98 13.00
C THR A 95 0.04 30.23 12.10
N PRO A 96 1.23 30.45 11.53
CA PRO A 96 2.27 31.23 12.18
C PRO A 96 2.52 32.59 11.50
N SER A 97 3.31 33.46 12.13
CA SER A 97 3.81 34.70 11.54
C SER A 97 5.34 34.71 11.56
N CYS A 98 5.96 34.85 10.38
CA CYS A 98 7.42 34.85 10.25
C CYS A 98 7.99 36.27 10.22
N ALA A 99 8.60 36.69 11.32
CA ALA A 99 9.53 37.83 11.39
C ALA A 99 10.54 37.59 12.52
N ALA A 100 11.78 38.09 12.38
CA ALA A 100 12.88 37.83 13.31
C ALA A 100 12.98 38.85 14.46
N GLY A 101 13.53 38.44 15.61
CA GLY A 101 13.89 39.35 16.72
C GLY A 101 14.17 38.67 18.08
N ASP A 102 15.45 38.38 18.33
CA ASP A 102 16.21 38.39 19.60
C ASP A 102 15.64 37.85 20.96
N ALA A 103 16.31 36.79 21.43
CA ALA A 103 17.03 36.68 22.73
C ALA A 103 16.38 36.25 24.08
N SER A 104 17.22 35.52 24.85
CA SER A 104 17.32 35.33 26.33
C SER A 104 16.41 34.36 27.12
N ASP A 105 17.05 33.24 27.53
CA ASP A 105 17.30 32.76 28.92
C ASP A 105 16.25 32.03 29.81
N ALA A 106 16.74 30.88 30.33
CA ALA A 106 16.68 30.36 31.72
C ALA A 106 15.45 29.60 32.32
N ASP A 107 15.62 28.26 32.37
CA ASP A 107 15.80 27.43 33.59
C ASP A 107 14.69 27.00 34.60
N GLU A 108 14.82 25.71 34.97
CA GLU A 108 14.58 25.01 36.25
C GLU A 108 13.18 24.49 36.75
N GLU A 109 13.27 23.30 37.38
CA GLU A 109 12.25 22.50 38.11
C GLU A 109 12.62 22.52 39.64
N PRO A 110 12.29 21.58 40.58
CA PRO A 110 11.36 20.42 40.65
C PRO A 110 10.50 20.31 41.96
N ALA A 111 9.81 19.15 42.15
CA ALA A 111 9.59 18.41 43.43
C ALA A 111 8.51 18.87 44.48
N SER A 112 7.88 18.03 45.35
CA SER A 112 7.73 16.54 45.44
C SER A 112 6.72 16.06 46.54
N ALA A 113 6.31 14.77 46.48
CA ALA A 113 5.88 13.84 47.59
C ALA A 113 4.55 14.08 48.39
N ALA A 114 3.91 13.11 49.12
CA ALA A 114 3.77 11.63 49.05
C ALA A 114 2.71 11.05 50.09
N PHE A 115 2.42 9.72 50.05
CA PHE A 115 1.69 8.83 51.03
C PHE A 115 0.13 8.96 51.16
N SER A 116 -0.75 7.96 50.85
CA SER A 116 -1.06 6.58 51.39
C SER A 116 -1.99 6.57 52.65
N HIS A 117 -2.90 5.64 53.01
CA HIS A 117 -3.36 4.26 52.65
C HIS A 117 -4.68 3.98 53.47
N SER A 118 -5.45 2.85 53.56
CA SER A 118 -5.66 1.55 52.86
C SER A 118 -6.90 0.81 53.47
N SER A 119 -7.34 -0.35 52.91
CA SER A 119 -8.09 -1.50 53.54
C SER A 119 -9.54 -1.30 54.12
N SER A 120 -10.50 -2.27 54.11
CA SER A 120 -10.65 -3.61 53.47
C SER A 120 -12.06 -4.26 53.67
N SER A 121 -12.47 -5.22 52.80
CA SER A 121 -13.45 -6.36 53.03
C SER A 121 -14.97 -6.08 53.25
N SER A 122 -15.97 -6.95 52.96
CA SER A 122 -16.11 -8.16 52.08
C SER A 122 -17.56 -8.77 52.04
N PHE A 123 -17.89 -9.55 50.97
CA PHE A 123 -18.77 -10.76 50.90
C PHE A 123 -20.34 -10.73 50.72
N ALA A 124 -20.80 -11.30 49.58
CA ALA A 124 -21.96 -12.22 49.27
C ALA A 124 -23.44 -11.96 49.67
N GLY A 125 -24.41 -12.39 48.81
CA GLY A 125 -25.85 -12.53 49.15
C GLY A 125 -26.84 -12.87 48.00
N ASP A 126 -27.46 -14.05 48.02
CA ASP A 126 -28.16 -14.82 46.95
C ASP A 126 -29.66 -14.47 46.60
N ARG A 127 -30.15 -15.00 45.45
CA ARG A 127 -31.55 -15.43 45.07
C ARG A 127 -32.73 -14.54 44.61
N ALA A 128 -33.33 -15.03 43.52
CA ALA A 128 -34.48 -14.62 42.69
C ALA A 128 -35.92 -14.86 43.23
N VAL A 129 -36.96 -14.40 42.48
CA VAL A 129 -38.13 -15.19 41.96
C VAL A 129 -39.04 -14.35 41.00
N SER A 130 -39.89 -15.03 40.20
CA SER A 130 -40.66 -14.54 39.02
C SER A 130 -42.15 -14.20 39.31
N LEU A 131 -42.82 -13.41 38.42
CA LEU A 131 -44.13 -13.75 37.78
C LEU A 131 -44.60 -12.70 36.73
N ALA A 132 -45.56 -13.10 35.87
CA ALA A 132 -46.21 -12.35 34.76
C ALA A 132 -47.73 -12.74 34.70
N PRO A 133 -48.58 -12.49 33.66
CA PRO A 133 -48.47 -11.71 32.40
C PRO A 133 -49.72 -10.81 32.07
N SER A 134 -49.80 -10.18 30.88
CA SER A 134 -51.04 -9.84 30.12
C SER A 134 -50.78 -9.28 28.70
N LEU A 135 -51.82 -9.26 27.85
CA LEU A 135 -51.86 -9.05 26.37
C LEU A 135 -52.45 -7.65 26.02
N GLU A 136 -52.49 -7.04 24.81
CA GLU A 136 -51.96 -7.19 23.42
C GLU A 136 -52.39 -5.91 22.61
N PRO A 137 -52.14 -5.71 21.28
CA PRO A 137 -51.05 -6.12 20.38
C PRO A 137 -50.45 -4.94 19.54
N SER A 138 -49.53 -5.27 18.63
CA SER A 138 -48.80 -4.48 17.59
C SER A 138 -49.27 -3.09 17.10
N ALA A 139 -48.30 -2.17 16.96
CA ALA A 139 -48.19 -1.18 15.88
C ALA A 139 -46.70 -0.94 15.53
N ALA A 140 -46.37 -0.57 14.28
CA ALA A 140 -44.98 -0.42 13.81
C ALA A 140 -44.41 1.00 14.03
N PRO A 141 -43.09 1.16 14.27
CA PRO A 141 -42.47 2.46 14.47
C PRO A 141 -42.16 3.18 13.14
N SER A 142 -42.75 4.35 12.93
CA SER A 142 -42.26 5.33 11.96
C SER A 142 -41.07 6.10 12.55
N CYS A 143 -40.11 6.44 11.70
CA CYS A 143 -39.07 7.42 12.06
C CYS A 143 -39.58 8.83 11.76
N SER A 144 -39.42 9.75 12.70
CA SER A 144 -39.58 11.19 12.47
C SER A 144 -38.51 11.96 13.25
N LEU A 145 -38.02 13.03 12.63
CA LEU A 145 -37.04 13.95 13.21
C LEU A 145 -37.56 15.38 13.04
N THR A 146 -37.46 16.19 14.09
CA THR A 146 -37.80 17.62 14.05
C THR A 146 -36.72 18.42 14.81
N PRO A 147 -36.13 19.47 14.20
CA PRO A 147 -35.10 20.29 14.83
C PRO A 147 -35.70 21.51 15.57
N PRO A 148 -35.07 22.00 16.66
CA PRO A 148 -35.34 23.30 17.25
C PRO A 148 -34.43 24.42 16.69
N SER A 149 -34.88 25.67 16.82
CA SER A 149 -34.34 26.88 16.19
C SER A 149 -33.19 27.57 16.97
N PRO A 150 -32.40 28.48 16.36
CA PRO A 150 -31.19 29.07 16.95
C PRO A 150 -31.44 30.31 17.83
N ILE A 151 -30.39 30.77 18.53
CA ILE A 151 -30.32 32.07 19.24
C ILE A 151 -28.95 32.70 18.97
N ASP A 152 -28.93 33.98 18.58
CA ASP A 152 -27.71 34.73 18.23
C ASP A 152 -26.88 35.23 19.44
N ASN A 153 -25.56 35.27 19.28
CA ASN A 153 -24.80 36.52 19.47
C ASN A 153 -23.39 36.44 18.82
N PRO A 154 -22.77 37.57 18.41
CA PRO A 154 -21.59 37.55 17.54
C PRO A 154 -20.26 37.87 18.23
N ARG A 155 -19.16 37.35 17.65
CA ARG A 155 -17.81 37.94 17.42
C ARG A 155 -16.71 36.86 17.50
N LEU A 156 -15.56 37.18 16.89
CA LEU A 156 -14.43 36.28 16.57
C LEU A 156 -14.78 35.30 15.41
N GLY A 157 -13.90 35.05 14.44
CA GLY A 157 -12.57 35.63 14.21
C GLY A 157 -11.74 34.78 13.24
N GLU A 158 -12.06 34.80 11.93
CA GLU A 158 -11.54 33.79 11.00
C GLU A 158 -10.00 33.65 10.93
N ARG A 159 -9.51 32.43 11.13
CA ARG A 159 -8.29 31.91 10.49
C ARG A 159 -8.65 30.84 9.45
N GLN A 160 -7.98 30.88 8.30
CA GLN A 160 -8.18 29.98 7.16
C GLN A 160 -6.91 29.16 6.90
N SER A 161 -7.05 27.90 6.43
CA SER A 161 -5.92 27.00 6.21
C SER A 161 -5.28 27.16 4.82
N ALA A 162 -3.99 26.86 4.72
CA ALA A 162 -3.16 27.15 3.56
C ALA A 162 -3.45 26.22 2.35
N THR A 163 -4.47 26.55 1.57
CA THR A 163 -4.69 26.00 0.21
C THR A 163 -4.77 27.13 -0.82
N THR A 164 -4.55 26.85 -2.11
CA THR A 164 -4.64 27.90 -3.15
C THR A 164 -6.10 28.34 -3.34
N PRO A 165 -6.46 29.61 -3.08
CA PRO A 165 -7.84 30.08 -3.19
C PRO A 165 -8.34 30.06 -4.64
N VAL A 166 -9.66 29.97 -4.81
CA VAL A 166 -10.33 30.17 -6.11
C VAL A 166 -10.07 31.60 -6.58
N ASP A 167 -9.68 31.73 -7.85
CA ASP A 167 -9.53 33.02 -8.50
C ASP A 167 -10.93 33.55 -8.84
N ARG A 168 -11.38 34.57 -8.10
CA ARG A 168 -12.69 35.22 -8.28
C ARG A 168 -12.66 36.36 -9.31
N THR A 169 -11.55 36.55 -10.04
CA THR A 169 -11.43 37.64 -11.02
C THR A 169 -12.18 37.32 -12.32
N ILE A 170 -13.37 37.91 -12.45
CA ILE A 170 -14.10 38.08 -13.70
C ILE A 170 -13.68 39.41 -14.33
N SER A 171 -13.61 39.48 -15.67
CA SER A 171 -13.32 40.76 -16.35
C SER A 171 -14.57 41.66 -16.42
N PRO A 172 -14.44 43.01 -16.46
CA PRO A 172 -15.59 43.90 -16.63
C PRO A 172 -16.40 43.65 -17.90
N ARG A 173 -15.80 42.93 -18.87
CA ARG A 173 -16.42 42.39 -20.07
C ARG A 173 -17.39 41.25 -19.69
N GLU A 174 -16.84 40.16 -19.17
CA GLU A 174 -17.59 38.99 -18.68
C GLU A 174 -18.65 39.32 -17.60
N ASP A 175 -18.42 40.33 -16.75
CA ASP A 175 -19.35 40.81 -15.73
C ASP A 175 -20.56 41.53 -16.36
N ALA A 176 -20.32 42.38 -17.36
CA ALA A 176 -21.38 43.02 -18.15
C ALA A 176 -22.19 41.99 -18.94
N ALA A 177 -21.55 40.94 -19.46
CA ALA A 177 -22.21 39.84 -20.18
C ALA A 177 -23.17 39.02 -19.29
N LEU A 178 -22.84 38.86 -18.00
CA LEU A 178 -23.75 38.24 -17.03
C LEU A 178 -24.92 39.18 -16.67
N ALA A 179 -24.66 40.49 -16.54
CA ALA A 179 -25.67 41.50 -16.27
C ALA A 179 -26.61 41.80 -17.47
N SER A 180 -26.21 41.49 -18.71
CA SER A 180 -27.08 41.51 -19.89
C SER A 180 -27.87 40.22 -20.07
N ALA A 181 -27.34 39.08 -19.62
CA ALA A 181 -28.03 37.79 -19.65
C ALA A 181 -29.07 37.62 -18.52
N SER A 182 -28.99 38.41 -17.44
CA SER A 182 -29.97 38.41 -16.35
C SER A 182 -31.28 39.11 -16.73
N ALA A 183 -32.01 38.53 -17.68
CA ALA A 183 -33.47 38.60 -17.66
C ALA A 183 -34.00 37.89 -16.39
N PRO A 184 -35.22 38.17 -15.93
CA PRO A 184 -35.84 37.33 -14.91
C PRO A 184 -36.00 35.91 -15.46
N GLU A 185 -35.46 34.91 -14.76
CA GLU A 185 -35.98 33.55 -14.92
C GLU A 185 -37.43 33.59 -14.41
N GLU A 186 -38.42 33.40 -15.28
CA GLU A 186 -39.84 33.42 -14.88
C GLU A 186 -40.07 32.27 -13.89
N ASP A 187 -40.63 32.60 -12.72
CA ASP A 187 -40.98 31.60 -11.70
C ASP A 187 -41.83 30.50 -12.36
N CYS A 188 -41.39 29.25 -12.22
CA CYS A 188 -42.12 28.11 -12.75
C CYS A 188 -43.43 27.95 -11.96
N GLU A 189 -44.54 28.50 -12.49
CA GLU A 189 -45.86 28.41 -11.86
C GLU A 189 -46.19 26.97 -11.45
N GLU A 190 -46.60 26.78 -10.19
CA GLU A 190 -46.84 25.47 -9.59
C GLU A 190 -48.10 24.79 -10.15
N ASP A 191 -48.01 24.21 -11.34
CA ASP A 191 -49.03 23.29 -11.86
C ASP A 191 -49.00 21.98 -11.06
N GLU A 192 -49.95 21.84 -10.12
CA GLU A 192 -50.16 20.65 -9.27
C GLU A 192 -50.39 19.33 -10.03
N SER A 193 -50.42 19.32 -11.37
CA SER A 193 -50.58 18.13 -12.21
C SER A 193 -49.30 17.62 -12.91
N SER A 194 -48.18 18.35 -12.82
CA SER A 194 -46.90 17.96 -13.45
C SER A 194 -46.12 16.91 -12.62
N PRO A 195 -45.33 16.00 -13.25
CA PRO A 195 -44.47 15.05 -12.53
C PRO A 195 -43.20 15.72 -11.96
N THR A 196 -43.40 16.65 -11.02
CA THR A 196 -42.40 17.59 -10.46
C THR A 196 -41.25 16.97 -9.66
N PHE A 197 -41.37 15.71 -9.23
CA PHE A 197 -40.49 15.06 -8.25
C PHE A 197 -38.96 15.13 -8.51
N TRP A 198 -38.53 15.27 -9.77
CA TRP A 198 -37.10 15.33 -10.15
C TRP A 198 -36.57 16.73 -10.47
N LEU A 199 -37.41 17.78 -10.44
CA LEU A 199 -36.99 19.14 -10.78
C LEU A 199 -35.89 19.67 -9.86
N ASP A 200 -35.94 19.29 -8.60
CA ASP A 200 -35.06 19.65 -7.48
C ASP A 200 -34.01 18.56 -7.16
N MET A 201 -33.60 17.72 -8.12
CA MET A 201 -32.55 16.70 -7.92
C MET A 201 -31.26 17.26 -7.31
N CYS A 202 -30.87 18.46 -7.74
CA CYS A 202 -30.02 19.34 -6.96
C CYS A 202 -30.94 20.45 -6.43
N ARG A 203 -30.77 20.87 -5.17
CA ARG A 203 -31.50 22.03 -4.66
C ARG A 203 -31.27 23.22 -5.60
N ALA A 204 -32.36 23.88 -6.00
CA ALA A 204 -32.26 25.25 -6.48
C ALA A 204 -31.53 26.11 -5.42
N GLN A 205 -30.94 27.22 -5.83
CA GLN A 205 -30.30 28.12 -4.89
C GLN A 205 -31.40 28.87 -4.13
N ASP A 206 -31.88 28.25 -3.04
CA ASP A 206 -32.99 28.69 -2.19
C ASP A 206 -32.94 30.21 -1.96
N ALA A 207 -33.80 30.97 -2.65
CA ALA A 207 -33.71 32.44 -2.81
C ALA A 207 -34.02 33.26 -1.54
N GLN A 208 -33.96 32.60 -0.38
CA GLN A 208 -34.28 33.13 0.94
C GLN A 208 -33.15 32.95 1.96
N GLU A 209 -32.05 32.24 1.64
CA GLU A 209 -30.86 32.15 2.50
C GLU A 209 -29.74 33.08 2.02
N THR A 210 -29.19 33.88 2.94
CA THR A 210 -28.37 35.07 2.64
C THR A 210 -26.89 34.78 2.33
N HIS A 211 -26.61 33.70 1.60
CA HIS A 211 -25.27 33.33 1.16
C HIS A 211 -25.02 33.77 -0.29
N ALA A 212 -24.09 34.71 -0.49
CA ALA A 212 -23.78 35.27 -1.79
C ALA A 212 -23.17 34.21 -2.74
N THR A 213 -23.89 33.89 -3.81
CA THR A 213 -23.43 33.05 -4.91
C THR A 213 -22.53 33.85 -5.85
N GLU A 214 -21.31 33.35 -6.06
CA GLU A 214 -20.29 34.04 -6.85
C GLU A 214 -20.15 33.35 -8.21
N HIS A 215 -20.16 34.13 -9.30
CA HIS A 215 -19.73 33.60 -10.59
C HIS A 215 -18.21 33.44 -10.60
N VAL A 216 -17.72 32.34 -11.16
CA VAL A 216 -16.28 32.07 -11.34
C VAL A 216 -15.97 31.65 -12.77
N ASN A 217 -14.83 32.12 -13.28
CA ASN A 217 -14.30 31.67 -14.56
C ASN A 217 -13.55 30.33 -14.35
N LEU A 218 -14.08 29.25 -14.93
CA LEU A 218 -13.54 27.89 -14.81
C LEU A 218 -12.16 27.74 -15.47
N LYS A 219 -11.87 28.52 -16.52
CA LYS A 219 -10.58 28.51 -17.23
C LYS A 219 -9.46 29.14 -16.41
N ARG A 220 -9.76 30.15 -15.58
CA ARG A 220 -8.83 30.68 -14.55
C ARG A 220 -8.63 29.73 -13.36
N ASN A 221 -9.59 28.82 -13.14
CA ASN A 221 -9.59 27.86 -12.06
C ASN A 221 -9.50 26.40 -12.55
N PRO A 222 -8.46 26.00 -13.30
CA PRO A 222 -8.37 24.63 -13.79
C PRO A 222 -8.19 23.63 -12.65
N GLU A 223 -8.75 22.43 -12.84
CA GLU A 223 -8.60 21.29 -11.94
C GLU A 223 -7.15 20.80 -11.97
N ARG A 224 -6.52 20.71 -10.80
CA ARG A 224 -5.08 20.44 -10.62
C ARG A 224 -4.76 20.10 -9.17
N TRP A 225 -3.53 19.69 -8.87
CA TRP A 225 -3.10 19.43 -7.50
C TRP A 225 -3.04 20.71 -6.65
N THR A 226 -3.52 20.59 -5.41
CA THR A 226 -3.65 21.69 -4.43
C THR A 226 -3.00 21.39 -3.08
N GLY A 227 -2.38 20.22 -2.93
CA GLY A 227 -1.92 19.66 -1.65
C GLY A 227 -3.03 18.96 -0.84
N TYR A 228 -4.31 19.15 -1.18
CA TYR A 228 -5.42 18.59 -0.41
C TYR A 228 -5.63 17.10 -0.71
N ASN A 229 -5.47 16.26 0.32
CA ASN A 229 -5.55 14.80 0.21
C ASN A 229 -6.97 14.30 -0.13
N GLY A 230 -8.03 14.92 0.42
CA GLY A 230 -9.44 14.66 0.06
C GLY A 230 -10.02 13.26 0.36
N SER A 231 -9.20 12.28 0.73
CA SER A 231 -9.61 10.88 0.94
C SER A 231 -10.69 10.65 2.00
N HIS A 232 -10.81 11.55 2.99
CA HIS A 232 -11.91 11.52 3.98
C HIS A 232 -13.27 11.88 3.37
N VAL A 233 -13.30 12.77 2.37
CA VAL A 233 -14.53 13.18 1.67
C VAL A 233 -15.06 12.03 0.83
N TRP A 234 -14.19 11.40 0.04
CA TRP A 234 -14.57 10.20 -0.72
C TRP A 234 -14.99 9.04 0.19
N ARG A 235 -14.35 8.87 1.35
CA ARG A 235 -14.78 7.89 2.36
C ARG A 235 -16.21 8.17 2.83
N ALA A 236 -16.52 9.40 3.24
CA ALA A 236 -17.88 9.78 3.65
C ALA A 236 -18.92 9.52 2.53
N ILE A 237 -18.61 9.90 1.28
CA ILE A 237 -19.47 9.66 0.12
C ILE A 237 -19.85 8.18 -0.05
N TYR A 238 -18.92 7.24 0.15
CA TYR A 238 -19.24 5.80 0.03
C TYR A 238 -19.81 5.17 1.31
N ASP A 239 -19.37 5.62 2.48
CA ASP A 239 -19.70 4.98 3.76
C ASP A 239 -21.04 5.49 4.33
N GLU A 240 -21.31 6.80 4.29
CA GLU A 240 -22.55 7.41 4.80
C GLU A 240 -23.77 7.04 3.94
N ASN A 241 -23.56 6.88 2.63
CA ASN A 241 -24.60 6.48 1.67
C ASN A 241 -24.73 4.95 1.53
N CYS A 242 -24.09 4.18 2.42
CA CYS A 242 -24.19 2.72 2.53
C CYS A 242 -23.81 1.88 1.29
N LEU A 243 -23.20 2.48 0.25
CA LEU A 243 -22.87 1.87 -1.05
C LEU A 243 -21.91 0.66 -1.01
N ARG A 244 -21.45 0.27 0.19
CA ARG A 244 -20.52 -0.83 0.46
C ARG A 244 -21.18 -2.03 1.16
N ASN A 245 -22.46 -1.95 1.51
CA ASN A 245 -23.13 -2.88 2.43
C ASN A 245 -24.34 -3.60 1.81
N GLY A 246 -24.13 -4.40 0.76
CA GLY A 246 -25.14 -5.27 0.13
C GLY A 246 -25.63 -6.46 0.98
N ARG A 247 -25.75 -6.30 2.32
CA ARG A 247 -26.33 -7.31 3.24
C ARG A 247 -27.10 -6.65 4.39
N ARG A 248 -28.38 -6.36 4.15
CA ARG A 248 -29.43 -6.31 5.19
C ARG A 248 -30.66 -7.10 4.74
N ASP A 249 -30.77 -8.35 5.18
CA ASP A 249 -32.08 -8.90 5.54
C ASP A 249 -31.94 -9.70 6.85
N GLY A 250 -32.99 -9.64 7.67
CA GLY A 250 -33.02 -10.16 9.03
C GLY A 250 -34.01 -11.31 9.17
N ARG A 251 -33.66 -12.51 8.67
CA ARG A 251 -34.47 -13.71 8.90
C ARG A 251 -33.63 -14.96 9.14
N ARG A 252 -33.53 -15.35 10.41
CA ARG A 252 -33.23 -16.72 10.84
C ARG A 252 -34.29 -17.18 11.83
N GLU A 253 -35.49 -17.47 11.32
CA GLU A 253 -36.40 -18.35 12.07
C GLU A 253 -35.78 -19.74 12.15
N VAL A 254 -35.87 -20.37 13.32
CA VAL A 254 -35.27 -21.68 13.58
C VAL A 254 -36.35 -22.75 13.44
N MET A 255 -36.25 -23.52 12.35
CA MET A 255 -36.77 -24.88 12.25
C MET A 255 -35.64 -25.76 11.69
N GLY A 256 -35.56 -27.02 12.13
CA GLY A 256 -34.47 -27.90 11.74
C GLY A 256 -34.86 -29.37 11.77
N GLY A 257 -33.91 -30.24 11.42
CA GLY A 257 -34.03 -31.69 11.58
C GLY A 257 -33.66 -32.51 10.34
N GLY A 258 -32.49 -33.14 10.41
CA GLY A 258 -32.21 -34.45 9.81
C GLY A 258 -31.77 -34.53 8.34
N GLY A 259 -30.95 -35.55 8.07
CA GLY A 259 -31.14 -36.40 6.89
C GLY A 259 -30.17 -36.25 5.71
N ASP A 260 -29.03 -36.94 5.79
CA ASP A 260 -28.29 -37.55 4.68
C ASP A 260 -27.78 -36.68 3.50
N ALA A 261 -26.94 -37.30 2.67
CA ALA A 261 -26.19 -36.68 1.59
C ALA A 261 -26.51 -37.32 0.23
N ILE A 262 -26.14 -36.67 -0.87
CA ILE A 262 -25.52 -37.31 -2.05
C ILE A 262 -24.91 -36.27 -3.03
N VAL A 263 -23.64 -36.51 -3.36
CA VAL A 263 -22.85 -36.21 -4.59
C VAL A 263 -23.46 -35.30 -5.70
N GLY A 264 -22.69 -34.31 -6.19
CA GLY A 264 -22.84 -33.82 -7.58
C GLY A 264 -22.17 -32.49 -7.95
N GLY A 265 -20.91 -32.51 -8.41
CA GLY A 265 -20.07 -31.35 -8.80
C GLY A 265 -20.52 -30.37 -9.91
N ALA A 266 -19.62 -29.40 -10.20
CA ALA A 266 -19.43 -28.57 -11.42
C ALA A 266 -19.33 -27.03 -11.21
N SER A 267 -18.61 -26.39 -12.15
CA SER A 267 -18.50 -24.95 -12.52
C SER A 267 -18.14 -23.87 -11.48
N GLU A 268 -16.90 -23.40 -11.61
CA GLU A 268 -16.43 -22.00 -11.80
C GLU A 268 -17.28 -20.77 -11.40
N SER A 269 -16.55 -19.75 -10.91
CA SER A 269 -16.89 -18.32 -10.76
C SER A 269 -17.92 -17.91 -9.70
N GLU A 270 -17.54 -16.96 -8.84
CA GLU A 270 -18.48 -16.05 -8.16
C GLU A 270 -17.80 -14.74 -7.74
N SER A 271 -18.11 -13.64 -8.42
CA SER A 271 -17.75 -12.28 -8.01
C SER A 271 -18.83 -11.68 -7.10
N THR A 272 -18.52 -11.41 -5.83
CA THR A 272 -19.54 -10.94 -4.87
C THR A 272 -19.08 -9.70 -4.11
N GLY A 273 -18.81 -8.62 -4.86
CA GLY A 273 -18.54 -7.27 -4.32
C GLY A 273 -19.57 -6.23 -4.73
N ILE A 274 -19.82 -6.09 -6.03
CA ILE A 274 -20.82 -5.15 -6.59
C ILE A 274 -22.13 -5.88 -6.94
N ASP A 275 -22.07 -7.19 -7.19
CA ASP A 275 -23.20 -7.94 -7.74
C ASP A 275 -24.37 -8.15 -6.78
N GLY A 276 -24.16 -7.91 -5.47
CA GLY A 276 -25.20 -7.89 -4.44
C GLY A 276 -25.88 -6.53 -4.21
N LEU A 277 -25.51 -5.46 -4.95
CA LEU A 277 -26.23 -4.18 -4.95
C LEU A 277 -27.40 -4.22 -5.93
N CYS A 278 -28.48 -3.47 -5.66
CA CYS A 278 -29.56 -3.30 -6.63
C CYS A 278 -29.08 -2.53 -7.87
N TYR A 279 -29.89 -2.50 -8.93
CA TYR A 279 -29.49 -1.87 -10.19
C TYR A 279 -29.23 -0.36 -10.01
N GLU A 280 -30.08 0.32 -9.24
CA GLU A 280 -30.00 1.75 -8.95
C GLU A 280 -28.76 2.09 -8.10
N GLU A 281 -28.48 1.32 -7.04
CA GLU A 281 -27.26 1.44 -6.22
C GLU A 281 -25.99 1.22 -7.04
N ARG A 282 -26.00 0.23 -7.94
CA ARG A 282 -24.90 -0.13 -8.82
C ARG A 282 -24.59 0.96 -9.83
N VAL A 283 -25.61 1.53 -10.48
CA VAL A 283 -25.47 2.69 -11.37
C VAL A 283 -24.91 3.88 -10.60
N LEU A 284 -25.47 4.20 -9.43
CA LEU A 284 -25.03 5.31 -8.58
C LEU A 284 -23.57 5.18 -8.11
N TYR A 285 -23.18 3.99 -7.62
CA TYR A 285 -21.79 3.71 -7.24
C TYR A 285 -20.82 3.92 -8.41
N ARG A 286 -21.19 3.48 -9.62
CA ARG A 286 -20.36 3.63 -10.83
C ARG A 286 -20.24 5.08 -11.28
N LEU A 287 -21.31 5.88 -11.19
CA LEU A 287 -21.27 7.33 -11.46
C LEU A 287 -20.31 8.07 -10.51
N LEU A 288 -20.39 7.79 -9.21
CA LEU A 288 -19.52 8.41 -8.20
C LEU A 288 -18.06 7.93 -8.33
N SER A 289 -17.86 6.66 -8.68
CA SER A 289 -16.53 6.10 -8.97
C SER A 289 -15.91 6.70 -10.23
N GLY A 290 -16.70 6.95 -11.28
CA GLY A 290 -16.25 7.65 -12.48
C GLY A 290 -15.92 9.12 -12.22
N MET A 291 -16.70 9.81 -11.37
CA MET A 291 -16.36 11.17 -10.91
C MET A 291 -15.03 11.19 -10.15
N HIS A 292 -14.84 10.27 -9.22
CA HIS A 292 -13.57 10.14 -8.47
C HIS A 292 -12.38 9.79 -9.39
N ALA A 293 -12.62 9.01 -10.45
CA ALA A 293 -11.62 8.75 -11.49
C ALA A 293 -11.31 10.03 -12.30
N SER A 294 -12.32 10.75 -12.80
CA SER A 294 -12.19 11.99 -13.57
C SER A 294 -11.36 13.04 -12.82
N VAL A 295 -11.67 13.29 -11.54
CA VAL A 295 -10.92 14.21 -10.67
C VAL A 295 -9.45 13.81 -10.57
N ASN A 296 -9.14 12.54 -10.30
CA ASN A 296 -7.76 12.10 -10.11
C ASN A 296 -6.92 12.10 -11.41
N VAL A 297 -7.53 11.89 -12.59
CA VAL A 297 -6.84 12.07 -13.89
C VAL A 297 -6.44 13.54 -14.07
N HIS A 298 -7.36 14.50 -13.89
CA HIS A 298 -7.04 15.92 -14.01
C HIS A 298 -5.99 16.39 -13.01
N VAL A 299 -6.04 15.88 -11.77
CA VAL A 299 -5.03 16.17 -10.75
C VAL A 299 -3.66 15.56 -11.11
N ALA A 300 -3.60 14.39 -11.76
CA ALA A 300 -2.36 13.80 -12.26
C ALA A 300 -1.81 14.55 -13.49
N LEU A 301 -2.66 15.07 -14.38
CA LEU A 301 -2.24 15.90 -15.52
C LEU A 301 -1.62 17.24 -15.10
N ARG A 302 -1.95 17.75 -13.91
CA ARG A 302 -1.52 19.06 -13.43
C ARG A 302 -1.06 18.94 -11.97
N ALA A 303 -0.05 18.11 -11.75
CA ALA A 303 0.38 17.70 -10.42
C ALA A 303 1.56 18.50 -9.87
N LYS A 304 2.58 18.76 -10.71
CA LYS A 304 3.87 19.31 -10.28
C LYS A 304 4.04 20.76 -10.79
N PRO A 305 4.02 21.79 -9.92
CA PRO A 305 4.53 23.12 -10.26
C PRO A 305 6.07 23.16 -10.11
N PRO A 306 6.83 23.94 -10.90
CA PRO A 306 8.29 23.91 -10.88
C PRO A 306 8.89 24.77 -9.76
N LYS A 307 10.21 24.64 -9.54
CA LYS A 307 11.01 25.53 -8.69
C LYS A 307 10.77 27.00 -9.12
N ARG A 308 10.50 27.92 -8.17
CA ARG A 308 10.12 29.32 -8.44
C ARG A 308 11.25 30.15 -9.09
N ALA A 309 11.39 30.05 -10.40
CA ALA A 309 12.15 31.00 -11.22
C ALA A 309 11.18 31.86 -12.06
N ALA A 310 11.47 33.16 -12.19
CA ALA A 310 10.80 34.12 -13.09
C ALA A 310 9.25 34.24 -13.03
N GLY A 311 8.57 33.66 -12.03
CA GLY A 311 7.17 33.97 -11.70
C GLY A 311 6.09 33.23 -12.51
N ILE A 312 6.45 32.34 -13.44
CA ILE A 312 5.49 31.52 -14.20
C ILE A 312 5.44 30.10 -13.60
N ALA A 313 4.29 29.70 -13.08
CA ALA A 313 4.08 28.36 -12.49
C ALA A 313 3.57 27.38 -13.56
N GLU A 314 4.49 26.69 -14.22
CA GLU A 314 4.20 25.79 -15.34
C GLU A 314 3.93 24.35 -14.88
N TRP A 315 2.65 23.96 -14.85
CA TRP A 315 2.21 22.68 -14.31
C TRP A 315 2.58 21.51 -15.23
N SER A 316 3.27 20.51 -14.70
CA SER A 316 3.52 19.25 -15.40
C SER A 316 2.62 18.11 -14.92
N GLU A 317 2.54 17.11 -15.79
CA GLU A 317 1.95 15.81 -15.56
C GLU A 317 2.78 15.01 -14.53
N ASP A 318 2.13 14.06 -13.85
CA ASP A 318 2.75 13.11 -12.92
C ASP A 318 2.24 11.69 -13.16
N PRO A 319 2.86 10.95 -14.10
CA PRO A 319 2.44 9.60 -14.45
C PRO A 319 2.54 8.60 -13.29
N GLU A 320 3.42 8.82 -12.30
CA GLU A 320 3.47 8.02 -11.09
C GLU A 320 2.20 8.13 -10.25
N ARG A 321 1.65 9.36 -10.16
CA ARG A 321 0.37 9.59 -9.47
C ARG A 321 -0.75 8.86 -10.19
N TYR A 322 -0.78 8.90 -11.51
CA TYR A 322 -1.76 8.15 -12.31
C TYR A 322 -1.63 6.64 -12.03
N ALA A 323 -0.44 6.06 -12.18
CA ALA A 323 -0.19 4.64 -11.92
C ALA A 323 -0.65 4.21 -10.52
N ARG A 324 -0.38 5.01 -9.48
CA ARG A 324 -0.77 4.75 -8.09
C ARG A 324 -2.28 4.67 -7.85
N HIS A 325 -3.12 5.31 -8.66
CA HIS A 325 -4.58 5.34 -8.46
C HIS A 325 -5.35 4.28 -9.26
N TYR A 326 -4.77 3.79 -10.37
CA TYR A 326 -5.44 2.90 -11.33
C TYR A 326 -4.71 1.59 -11.65
N GLY A 327 -3.41 1.46 -11.36
CA GLY A 327 -2.62 0.28 -11.77
C GLY A 327 -3.09 -1.05 -11.17
N GLU A 328 -3.52 -1.04 -9.91
CA GLU A 328 -4.16 -2.18 -9.23
C GLU A 328 -5.69 -2.12 -9.31
N HIS A 329 -6.25 -1.13 -10.04
CA HIS A 329 -7.67 -0.76 -10.01
C HIS A 329 -8.27 -0.35 -11.37
N PRO A 330 -8.16 -1.20 -12.42
CA PRO A 330 -8.67 -0.88 -13.76
C PRO A 330 -10.20 -0.75 -13.81
N GLU A 331 -10.95 -1.28 -12.83
CA GLU A 331 -12.39 -1.09 -12.71
C GLU A 331 -12.81 0.37 -12.55
N ARG A 332 -11.94 1.21 -11.96
CA ARG A 332 -12.18 2.65 -11.80
C ARG A 332 -12.14 3.40 -13.13
N LEU A 333 -11.26 2.98 -14.05
CA LEU A 333 -11.23 3.50 -15.41
C LEU A 333 -12.44 3.00 -16.22
N ARG A 334 -12.92 1.77 -16.01
CA ARG A 334 -14.19 1.31 -16.61
C ARG A 334 -15.40 2.12 -16.10
N ASN A 335 -15.40 2.52 -14.83
CA ASN A 335 -16.44 3.39 -14.26
C ASN A 335 -16.39 4.84 -14.81
N LEU A 336 -15.20 5.35 -15.18
CA LEU A 336 -15.07 6.62 -15.91
C LEU A 336 -15.81 6.57 -17.25
N HIS A 337 -15.57 5.51 -18.05
CA HIS A 337 -16.24 5.30 -19.34
C HIS A 337 -17.76 5.13 -19.16
N PHE A 338 -18.21 4.34 -18.19
CA PHE A 338 -19.64 4.17 -17.88
C PHE A 338 -20.33 5.50 -17.57
N SER A 339 -19.70 6.35 -16.77
CA SER A 339 -20.25 7.65 -16.41
C SER A 339 -20.34 8.61 -17.61
N PHE A 340 -19.36 8.55 -18.52
CA PHE A 340 -19.41 9.31 -19.77
C PHE A 340 -20.53 8.83 -20.69
N VAL A 341 -20.77 7.52 -20.80
CA VAL A 341 -21.92 6.96 -21.53
C VAL A 341 -23.25 7.49 -20.98
N VAL A 342 -23.42 7.57 -19.67
CA VAL A 342 -24.64 8.13 -19.03
C VAL A 342 -24.79 9.63 -19.34
N LEU A 343 -23.71 10.40 -19.33
CA LEU A 343 -23.70 11.82 -19.74
C LEU A 343 -24.09 11.99 -21.23
N LEU A 344 -23.58 11.14 -22.12
CA LEU A 344 -23.93 11.17 -23.55
C LEU A 344 -25.40 10.78 -23.78
N ARG A 345 -25.88 9.70 -23.15
CA ARG A 345 -27.30 9.29 -23.22
C ARG A 345 -28.24 10.42 -22.77
N ALA A 346 -27.87 11.16 -21.73
CA ALA A 346 -28.60 12.35 -21.29
C ALA A 346 -28.55 13.48 -22.34
N LEU A 347 -27.37 13.83 -22.88
CA LEU A 347 -27.23 14.86 -23.93
C LEU A 347 -28.11 14.56 -25.16
N ARG A 348 -28.18 13.30 -25.61
CA ARG A 348 -29.06 12.90 -26.71
C ARG A 348 -30.55 13.02 -26.36
N LYS A 349 -30.94 12.69 -25.13
CA LYS A 349 -32.34 12.78 -24.69
C LYS A 349 -32.81 14.23 -24.52
N ALA A 350 -31.94 15.10 -24.00
CA ALA A 350 -32.19 16.53 -23.89
C ALA A 350 -31.96 17.32 -25.19
N ALA A 351 -31.47 16.69 -26.27
CA ALA A 351 -31.14 17.37 -27.53
C ALA A 351 -32.25 18.30 -28.06
N PRO A 352 -33.55 17.93 -28.05
CA PRO A 352 -34.62 18.81 -28.50
C PRO A 352 -34.78 20.08 -27.64
N ALA A 353 -34.48 20.00 -26.34
CA ALA A 353 -34.53 21.15 -25.44
C ALA A 353 -33.25 22.01 -25.53
N LEU A 354 -32.07 21.37 -25.56
CA LEU A 354 -30.78 22.05 -25.65
C LEU A 354 -30.57 22.80 -26.98
N LEU A 355 -31.28 22.42 -28.05
CA LEU A 355 -31.33 23.17 -29.31
C LEU A 355 -32.14 24.48 -29.23
N ASP A 356 -33.05 24.59 -28.25
CA ASP A 356 -33.90 25.77 -27.99
C ASP A 356 -33.39 26.68 -26.86
N VAL A 357 -32.40 26.24 -26.08
CA VAL A 357 -31.77 27.06 -25.01
C VAL A 357 -31.04 28.25 -25.64
N ASP A 358 -31.31 29.47 -25.16
CA ASP A 358 -30.52 30.62 -25.57
C ASP A 358 -29.14 30.60 -24.89
N VAL A 359 -28.12 30.31 -25.70
CA VAL A 359 -26.72 30.24 -25.29
C VAL A 359 -25.96 31.55 -25.51
N LYS A 360 -26.69 32.65 -25.70
CA LYS A 360 -26.14 33.99 -25.95
C LYS A 360 -26.04 34.81 -24.67
N LEU A 361 -25.00 35.64 -24.59
CA LEU A 361 -24.87 36.65 -23.53
C LEU A 361 -25.08 38.08 -24.06
N GLY A 362 -25.09 38.28 -25.39
CA GLY A 362 -25.40 39.54 -26.05
C GLY A 362 -24.21 40.50 -26.21
N GLU A 363 -23.03 40.13 -25.70
CA GLU A 363 -21.83 40.98 -25.70
C GLU A 363 -20.91 40.77 -26.91
N ASP A 364 -20.83 39.55 -27.42
CA ASP A 364 -19.98 39.22 -28.57
C ASP A 364 -20.78 38.36 -29.55
N ALA A 365 -21.40 39.01 -30.53
CA ALA A 365 -22.24 38.33 -31.52
C ALA A 365 -21.48 37.26 -32.35
N VAL A 366 -20.14 37.24 -32.33
CA VAL A 366 -19.33 36.20 -32.98
C VAL A 366 -19.11 35.02 -32.03
N GLU A 367 -18.84 35.25 -30.74
CA GLU A 367 -18.72 34.18 -29.75
C GLU A 367 -20.09 33.54 -29.42
N ASP A 368 -21.14 34.33 -29.33
CA ASP A 368 -22.54 33.89 -29.18
C ASP A 368 -22.95 32.97 -30.36
N ALA A 369 -22.70 33.40 -31.60
CA ALA A 369 -22.99 32.60 -32.79
C ALA A 369 -22.11 31.32 -32.88
N ARG A 370 -20.85 31.37 -32.42
CA ARG A 370 -19.99 30.18 -32.30
C ARG A 370 -20.54 29.20 -31.27
N THR A 371 -21.03 29.68 -30.13
CA THR A 371 -21.61 28.86 -29.05
C THR A 371 -22.87 28.16 -29.55
N GLU A 372 -23.77 28.89 -30.23
CA GLU A 372 -24.96 28.32 -30.88
C GLU A 372 -24.61 27.27 -31.95
N ALA A 373 -23.59 27.53 -32.78
CA ALA A 373 -23.13 26.60 -33.80
C ALA A 373 -22.49 25.32 -33.22
N LEU A 374 -21.68 25.43 -32.16
CA LEU A 374 -21.06 24.29 -31.49
C LEU A 374 -22.09 23.43 -30.76
N MET A 375 -23.06 24.04 -30.06
CA MET A 375 -24.19 23.32 -29.46
C MET A 375 -25.00 22.56 -30.52
N ARG A 376 -25.35 23.22 -31.63
CA ARG A 376 -26.06 22.58 -32.74
C ARG A 376 -25.28 21.45 -33.40
N ARG A 377 -23.95 21.56 -33.50
CA ARG A 377 -23.08 20.49 -34.01
C ARG A 377 -23.04 19.29 -33.07
N LEU A 378 -22.95 19.50 -31.75
CA LEU A 378 -22.94 18.42 -30.74
C LEU A 378 -24.26 17.62 -30.74
N LEU A 379 -25.36 18.29 -31.07
CA LEU A 379 -26.70 17.72 -31.11
C LEU A 379 -27.17 17.38 -32.54
N ASP A 380 -26.25 17.39 -33.52
CA ASP A 380 -26.58 17.08 -34.91
C ASP A 380 -26.95 15.60 -35.09
N THR A 381 -27.89 15.35 -36.00
CA THR A 381 -28.33 14.00 -36.35
C THR A 381 -27.19 13.15 -36.91
N HIS A 382 -26.14 13.75 -37.49
CA HIS A 382 -24.93 13.00 -37.84
C HIS A 382 -24.26 12.41 -36.59
N ILE A 383 -23.81 13.22 -35.63
CA ILE A 383 -23.07 12.75 -34.44
C ILE A 383 -23.93 11.79 -33.60
N LEU A 384 -25.23 12.08 -33.46
CA LEU A 384 -26.16 11.22 -32.73
C LEU A 384 -26.43 9.88 -33.41
N SER A 385 -26.11 9.72 -34.71
CA SER A 385 -26.27 8.48 -35.48
C SER A 385 -24.95 7.73 -35.75
N SER A 386 -23.85 8.42 -36.03
CA SER A 386 -22.49 7.84 -36.12
C SER A 386 -22.09 7.16 -34.80
N CYS A 387 -22.32 7.86 -33.68
CA CYS A 387 -21.99 7.41 -32.34
C CYS A 387 -23.18 6.73 -31.63
N ALA A 388 -24.24 6.34 -32.35
CA ALA A 388 -25.46 5.76 -31.75
C ALA A 388 -25.19 4.55 -30.84
N GLY A 389 -24.21 3.71 -31.20
CA GLY A 389 -23.80 2.55 -30.40
C GLY A 389 -23.23 2.89 -29.01
N VAL A 390 -22.83 4.15 -28.79
CA VAL A 390 -22.42 4.69 -27.49
C VAL A 390 -23.55 5.50 -26.85
N PHE A 391 -24.20 6.38 -27.63
CA PHE A 391 -25.30 7.23 -27.16
C PHE A 391 -26.56 6.47 -26.71
N ASP A 392 -26.80 5.24 -27.20
CA ASP A 392 -27.89 4.36 -26.77
C ASP A 392 -27.42 3.19 -25.88
N ALA A 393 -26.15 3.17 -25.46
CA ALA A 393 -25.60 2.03 -24.74
C ALA A 393 -26.14 1.88 -23.30
N PHE A 394 -26.53 2.99 -22.65
CA PHE A 394 -27.21 2.96 -21.36
C PHE A 394 -28.73 3.00 -21.56
N ASP A 395 -29.43 2.04 -20.96
CA ASP A 395 -30.89 1.88 -21.06
C ASP A 395 -31.55 2.34 -19.77
N GLU A 396 -31.98 3.61 -19.73
CA GLU A 396 -32.58 4.16 -18.51
C GLU A 396 -33.96 3.56 -18.18
N SER A 397 -34.54 2.72 -19.04
CA SER A 397 -35.82 2.04 -18.78
C SER A 397 -35.73 0.88 -17.80
N GLU A 398 -34.51 0.42 -17.47
CA GLU A 398 -34.26 -0.55 -16.41
C GLU A 398 -34.26 0.08 -15.00
N LEU A 399 -34.02 1.41 -14.89
CA LEU A 399 -34.07 2.10 -13.60
C LEU A 399 -35.48 2.08 -13.01
N PHE A 400 -35.60 1.67 -11.76
CA PHE A 400 -36.85 1.52 -11.00
C PHE A 400 -37.82 0.48 -11.56
N ARG A 401 -37.45 -0.29 -12.60
CA ARG A 401 -38.33 -1.23 -13.33
C ARG A 401 -38.96 -2.29 -12.41
N ALA A 402 -38.19 -2.76 -11.42
CA ALA A 402 -38.67 -3.72 -10.42
C ALA A 402 -39.83 -3.18 -9.56
N SER A 403 -39.79 -1.88 -9.20
CA SER A 403 -40.79 -1.25 -8.32
C SER A 403 -42.18 -1.10 -8.97
N ILE A 404 -42.23 -1.07 -10.30
CA ILE A 404 -43.47 -0.98 -11.09
C ILE A 404 -44.15 -2.37 -11.18
N SER A 405 -43.38 -3.45 -11.05
CA SER A 405 -43.90 -4.82 -11.05
C SER A 405 -44.53 -5.23 -9.72
N SER A 406 -44.18 -4.56 -8.61
CA SER A 406 -44.78 -4.76 -7.29
C SER A 406 -45.97 -3.82 -7.09
N THR A 407 -47.15 -4.36 -6.75
CA THR A 407 -48.41 -3.60 -6.70
C THR A 407 -48.52 -2.62 -5.52
N SER A 408 -47.76 -1.52 -5.55
CA SER A 408 -48.06 -0.25 -4.88
C SER A 408 -47.15 0.88 -5.39
N ASP A 409 -47.70 1.95 -5.96
CA ASP A 409 -46.93 3.11 -6.46
C ASP A 409 -46.10 3.79 -5.36
N ALA A 410 -46.56 3.67 -4.10
CA ALA A 410 -45.83 4.14 -2.91
C ALA A 410 -44.44 3.50 -2.76
N SER A 411 -44.24 2.25 -3.22
CA SER A 411 -42.93 1.58 -3.16
C SER A 411 -41.94 2.20 -4.16
N ALA A 412 -42.39 2.49 -5.39
CA ALA A 412 -41.63 3.19 -6.41
C ALA A 412 -41.29 4.64 -5.99
N ALA A 413 -42.25 5.35 -5.41
CA ALA A 413 -42.04 6.70 -4.88
C ALA A 413 -41.02 6.71 -3.73
N SER A 414 -41.06 5.72 -2.83
CA SER A 414 -40.12 5.57 -1.72
C SER A 414 -38.67 5.36 -2.21
N LEU A 415 -38.45 4.44 -3.15
CA LEU A 415 -37.12 4.16 -3.68
C LEU A 415 -36.52 5.36 -4.45
N LYS A 416 -37.35 6.09 -5.22
CA LYS A 416 -36.94 7.35 -5.87
C LYS A 416 -36.58 8.43 -4.83
N THR A 417 -37.33 8.52 -3.74
CA THR A 417 -37.04 9.43 -2.60
C THR A 417 -35.72 9.08 -1.91
N GLN A 418 -35.40 7.80 -1.75
CA GLN A 418 -34.12 7.36 -1.18
C GLN A 418 -32.95 7.67 -2.12
N PHE A 419 -33.08 7.38 -3.42
CA PHE A 419 -32.07 7.69 -4.44
C PHE A 419 -31.75 9.19 -4.51
N LYS A 420 -32.79 10.03 -4.50
CA LYS A 420 -32.68 11.50 -4.44
C LYS A 420 -32.08 11.99 -3.11
N GLY A 421 -32.47 11.38 -1.98
CA GLY A 421 -31.93 11.68 -0.67
C GLY A 421 -30.41 11.45 -0.58
N VAL A 422 -29.90 10.37 -1.17
CA VAL A 422 -28.44 10.13 -1.30
C VAL A 422 -27.76 11.22 -2.12
N TRP A 423 -28.37 11.71 -3.21
CA TRP A 423 -27.79 12.79 -4.01
C TRP A 423 -27.65 14.10 -3.23
N HIS A 424 -28.67 14.45 -2.43
CA HIS A 424 -28.60 15.59 -1.51
C HIS A 424 -27.55 15.40 -0.42
N ASN A 425 -27.46 14.21 0.17
CA ASN A 425 -26.49 13.87 1.20
C ASN A 425 -25.05 14.06 0.68
N ILE A 426 -24.76 13.60 -0.55
CA ILE A 426 -23.47 13.80 -1.23
C ILE A 426 -23.20 15.28 -1.53
N SER A 427 -24.21 16.05 -1.92
CA SER A 427 -24.08 17.51 -2.14
C SER A 427 -23.69 18.25 -0.86
N ASP A 428 -24.32 17.90 0.26
CA ASP A 428 -24.01 18.45 1.58
C ASP A 428 -22.60 18.02 2.06
N VAL A 429 -22.08 16.85 1.65
CA VAL A 429 -20.68 16.44 1.89
C VAL A 429 -19.68 17.26 1.05
N MET A 430 -20.05 17.73 -0.15
CA MET A 430 -19.19 18.63 -0.94
C MET A 430 -18.95 19.98 -0.23
N ASP A 431 -19.89 20.41 0.62
CA ASP A 431 -19.71 21.61 1.43
C ASP A 431 -18.68 21.47 2.56
N CYS A 432 -18.30 20.23 2.88
CA CYS A 432 -17.27 19.90 3.84
C CYS A 432 -15.85 19.85 3.26
N ILE A 433 -15.67 20.07 1.95
CA ILE A 433 -14.36 20.20 1.33
C ILE A 433 -13.71 21.53 1.73
N SER A 434 -12.61 21.49 2.49
CA SER A 434 -11.89 22.69 2.92
C SER A 434 -11.11 23.38 1.79
N CYS A 435 -10.62 22.62 0.80
CA CYS A 435 -9.94 23.20 -0.35
C CYS A 435 -10.93 23.80 -1.36
N GLN A 436 -10.96 25.14 -1.45
CA GLN A 436 -11.89 25.90 -2.28
C GLN A 436 -11.94 25.45 -3.76
N LYS A 437 -10.79 25.12 -4.39
CA LYS A 437 -10.77 24.64 -5.78
C LYS A 437 -11.28 23.19 -5.92
N CYS A 438 -11.08 22.34 -4.92
CA CYS A 438 -11.65 21.00 -4.90
C CYS A 438 -13.18 21.06 -4.67
N LYS A 439 -13.66 21.98 -3.83
CA LYS A 439 -15.10 22.27 -3.65
C LYS A 439 -15.74 22.70 -4.98
N LEU A 440 -15.10 23.62 -5.71
CA LEU A 440 -15.56 24.09 -7.03
C LEU A 440 -15.74 22.92 -8.04
N HIS A 441 -14.68 22.14 -8.30
CA HIS A 441 -14.77 21.06 -9.31
C HIS A 441 -15.64 19.89 -8.85
N GLY A 442 -15.68 19.59 -7.55
CA GLY A 442 -16.60 18.61 -6.97
C GLY A 442 -18.07 19.01 -7.18
N LYS A 443 -18.44 20.25 -6.84
CA LYS A 443 -19.79 20.78 -7.08
C LYS A 443 -20.17 20.83 -8.56
N LEU A 444 -19.24 21.21 -9.44
CA LEU A 444 -19.48 21.25 -10.89
C LEU A 444 -19.77 19.86 -11.46
N GLN A 445 -18.94 18.86 -11.15
CA GLN A 445 -19.14 17.49 -11.65
C GLN A 445 -20.38 16.82 -11.02
N LEU A 446 -20.66 17.09 -9.73
CA LEU A 446 -21.87 16.59 -9.08
C LEU A 446 -23.14 17.23 -9.66
N LEU A 447 -23.15 18.53 -9.96
CA LEU A 447 -24.30 19.16 -10.61
C LEU A 447 -24.52 18.57 -12.01
N GLY A 448 -23.47 18.43 -12.83
CA GLY A 448 -23.59 17.87 -14.18
C GLY A 448 -24.10 16.42 -14.23
N LEU A 449 -23.64 15.56 -13.31
CA LEU A 449 -24.18 14.20 -13.17
C LEU A 449 -25.62 14.20 -12.64
N GLY A 450 -25.98 15.15 -11.76
CA GLY A 450 -27.34 15.34 -11.27
C GLY A 450 -28.29 15.79 -12.37
N THR A 451 -27.88 16.74 -13.21
CA THR A 451 -28.59 17.17 -14.41
C THR A 451 -28.78 16.01 -15.40
N ALA A 452 -27.76 15.17 -15.61
CA ALA A 452 -27.90 14.00 -16.47
C ALA A 452 -28.96 13.01 -15.96
N LEU A 453 -28.97 12.71 -14.66
CA LEU A 453 -30.01 11.87 -14.04
C LEU A 453 -31.39 12.53 -14.13
N LYS A 454 -31.51 13.83 -13.87
CA LYS A 454 -32.75 14.62 -14.01
C LYS A 454 -33.30 14.55 -15.45
N VAL A 455 -32.46 14.71 -16.47
CA VAL A 455 -32.81 14.56 -17.89
C VAL A 455 -33.28 13.14 -18.21
N LEU A 456 -32.57 12.11 -17.74
CA LEU A 456 -32.92 10.71 -18.02
C LEU A 456 -34.25 10.31 -17.37
N LEU A 457 -34.57 10.87 -16.21
CA LEU A 457 -35.72 10.50 -15.38
C LEU A 457 -36.95 11.42 -15.57
N LEU A 458 -36.79 12.59 -16.19
CA LEU A 458 -37.90 13.46 -16.62
C LEU A 458 -38.42 13.09 -18.02
N PRO A 459 -39.73 13.22 -18.28
CA PRO A 459 -40.29 13.23 -19.64
C PRO A 459 -39.70 14.33 -20.52
N GLU A 460 -39.40 14.01 -21.78
CA GLU A 460 -38.73 14.90 -22.76
C GLU A 460 -39.45 16.24 -22.95
N HIS A 461 -40.79 16.27 -22.88
CA HIS A 461 -41.58 17.50 -23.04
C HIS A 461 -41.39 18.52 -21.91
N LEU A 462 -40.84 18.11 -20.75
CA LEU A 462 -40.53 19.01 -19.63
C LEU A 462 -39.10 19.55 -19.67
N HIS A 463 -38.20 18.97 -20.47
CA HIS A 463 -36.78 19.32 -20.46
C HIS A 463 -36.53 20.80 -20.79
N ARG A 464 -37.36 21.42 -21.66
CA ARG A 464 -37.22 22.84 -22.03
C ARG A 464 -37.49 23.80 -20.85
N GLY A 465 -38.39 23.46 -19.94
CA GLY A 465 -38.68 24.27 -18.74
C GLY A 465 -37.91 23.84 -17.49
N ALA A 466 -37.36 22.63 -17.47
CA ALA A 466 -36.71 22.06 -16.29
C ALA A 466 -35.20 22.32 -16.18
N LEU A 467 -34.53 22.83 -17.22
CA LEU A 467 -33.07 22.98 -17.28
C LEU A 467 -32.65 24.44 -17.13
N SER A 468 -32.12 24.80 -15.96
CA SER A 468 -31.51 26.12 -15.72
C SER A 468 -30.19 26.30 -16.49
N ARG A 469 -29.76 27.56 -16.72
CA ARG A 469 -28.44 27.84 -17.33
C ARG A 469 -27.30 27.14 -16.57
N SER A 470 -27.35 27.16 -15.24
CA SER A 470 -26.35 26.54 -14.37
C SER A 470 -26.21 25.03 -14.59
N GLU A 471 -27.33 24.34 -14.84
CA GLU A 471 -27.37 22.91 -15.13
C GLU A 471 -26.86 22.58 -16.54
N VAL A 472 -27.22 23.38 -17.55
CA VAL A 472 -26.69 23.24 -18.92
C VAL A 472 -25.17 23.42 -18.93
N VAL A 473 -24.68 24.47 -18.26
CA VAL A 473 -23.24 24.74 -18.10
C VAL A 473 -22.54 23.59 -17.37
N ALA A 474 -23.13 23.05 -16.30
CA ALA A 474 -22.54 21.94 -15.54
C ALA A 474 -22.54 20.62 -16.32
N LEU A 475 -23.62 20.29 -17.03
CA LEU A 475 -23.72 19.08 -17.86
C LEU A 475 -22.66 19.08 -18.97
N VAL A 476 -22.53 20.19 -19.71
CA VAL A 476 -21.56 20.33 -20.80
C VAL A 476 -20.12 20.31 -20.28
N ASN A 477 -19.81 21.07 -19.21
CA ASN A 477 -18.46 21.06 -18.62
C ASN A 477 -18.10 19.68 -18.03
N THR A 478 -19.07 18.94 -17.49
CA THR A 478 -18.83 17.60 -16.96
C THR A 478 -18.59 16.61 -18.10
N ALA A 479 -19.38 16.64 -19.17
CA ALA A 479 -19.11 15.86 -20.37
C ALA A 479 -17.71 16.18 -20.97
N ALA A 480 -17.34 17.45 -21.07
CA ALA A 480 -16.01 17.87 -21.54
C ALA A 480 -14.87 17.38 -20.64
N LYS A 481 -15.03 17.44 -19.31
CA LYS A 481 -14.07 16.87 -18.34
C LYS A 481 -13.91 15.37 -18.52
N PHE A 482 -15.01 14.62 -18.55
CA PHE A 482 -14.94 13.15 -18.69
C PHE A 482 -14.33 12.77 -20.05
N SER A 483 -14.70 13.44 -21.13
CA SER A 483 -14.09 13.32 -22.46
C SER A 483 -12.57 13.56 -22.43
N HIS A 484 -12.11 14.63 -21.80
CA HIS A 484 -10.69 14.96 -21.65
C HIS A 484 -9.94 13.93 -20.78
N ALA A 485 -10.54 13.47 -19.68
CA ALA A 485 -9.97 12.43 -18.82
C ALA A 485 -9.85 11.08 -19.56
N ILE A 486 -10.82 10.72 -20.40
CA ILE A 486 -10.81 9.51 -21.24
C ILE A 486 -9.72 9.60 -22.30
N LEU A 487 -9.58 10.74 -23.01
CA LEU A 487 -8.50 10.93 -23.98
C LEU A 487 -7.11 10.85 -23.32
N LYS A 488 -6.93 11.48 -22.16
CA LYS A 488 -5.64 11.62 -21.51
C LYS A 488 -5.24 10.48 -20.57
N ALA A 489 -6.16 9.56 -20.24
CA ALA A 489 -5.84 8.37 -19.45
C ALA A 489 -4.82 7.44 -20.18
N PRO A 490 -5.01 7.05 -21.45
CA PRO A 490 -4.00 6.30 -22.22
C PRO A 490 -2.67 7.04 -22.38
N GLU A 491 -2.68 8.37 -22.54
CA GLU A 491 -1.45 9.16 -22.62
C GLU A 491 -0.66 9.11 -21.30
N LEU A 492 -1.31 9.35 -20.16
CA LEU A 492 -0.68 9.22 -18.84
C LEU A 492 -0.23 7.78 -18.55
N GLU A 493 -0.95 6.78 -19.01
CA GLU A 493 -0.56 5.38 -18.87
C GLU A 493 0.69 5.06 -19.71
N LYS A 494 0.73 5.53 -20.95
CA LYS A 494 1.91 5.43 -21.82
C LYS A 494 3.10 6.16 -21.19
N LEU A 495 2.92 7.39 -20.71
CA LEU A 495 3.97 8.16 -20.03
C LEU A 495 4.41 7.51 -18.71
N ALA A 496 3.55 6.76 -18.01
CA ALA A 496 3.92 6.02 -16.82
C ALA A 496 4.82 4.81 -17.18
N ARG A 497 4.46 4.08 -18.25
CA ARG A 497 5.26 2.98 -18.79
C ARG A 497 6.61 3.48 -19.34
N GLU A 498 6.61 4.60 -20.08
CA GLU A 498 7.83 5.22 -20.62
C GLU A 498 8.71 5.83 -19.53
N ALA A 499 8.14 6.46 -18.49
CA ALA A 499 8.92 6.96 -17.35
C ALA A 499 9.51 5.83 -16.49
N ALA A 500 8.86 4.66 -16.43
CA ALA A 500 9.44 3.47 -15.81
C ALA A 500 10.61 2.93 -16.66
N ALA A 501 10.39 2.69 -17.96
CA ALA A 501 11.42 2.18 -18.86
C ALA A 501 12.63 3.13 -18.98
N ALA A 502 12.41 4.45 -19.06
CA ALA A 502 13.47 5.44 -19.10
C ALA A 502 14.28 5.52 -17.78
N ARG A 503 13.71 5.11 -16.64
CA ARG A 503 14.46 4.98 -15.38
C ARG A 503 15.32 3.73 -15.36
N GLU A 504 14.84 2.62 -15.91
CA GLU A 504 15.67 1.41 -16.11
C GLU A 504 16.81 1.68 -17.10
N GLU A 505 16.54 2.39 -18.21
CA GLU A 505 17.55 2.76 -19.21
C GLU A 505 18.54 3.80 -18.68
N ALA A 506 18.10 4.80 -17.91
CA ALA A 506 19.00 5.75 -17.24
C ALA A 506 19.88 5.06 -16.17
N ALA A 507 19.33 4.13 -15.39
CA ALA A 507 20.10 3.31 -14.44
C ALA A 507 21.16 2.46 -15.16
N ALA A 508 20.85 1.93 -16.35
CA ALA A 508 21.82 1.22 -17.18
C ALA A 508 22.89 2.17 -17.77
N THR A 509 22.50 3.31 -18.34
CA THR A 509 23.41 4.24 -19.03
C THR A 509 24.37 4.96 -18.09
N THR A 510 24.00 5.21 -16.84
CA THR A 510 24.85 5.89 -15.82
C THR A 510 26.17 5.15 -15.56
N THR A 511 26.24 3.85 -15.90
CA THR A 511 27.48 3.04 -15.90
C THR A 511 28.55 3.54 -16.89
N THR A 512 28.24 4.47 -17.80
CA THR A 512 29.16 4.93 -18.86
C THR A 512 29.18 6.45 -19.09
N THR A 513 30.29 7.07 -18.63
CA THR A 513 30.82 8.40 -18.99
C THR A 513 30.21 9.63 -18.29
N THR A 514 30.96 10.17 -17.34
CA THR A 514 30.85 11.57 -16.92
C THR A 514 31.30 12.52 -18.03
N THR A 515 30.38 13.25 -18.69
CA THR A 515 30.34 14.74 -18.67
C THR A 515 29.32 15.38 -19.64
N ALA A 516 28.55 16.34 -19.09
CA ALA A 516 28.02 17.58 -19.69
C ALA A 516 26.93 17.58 -20.80
N GLY A 517 25.87 18.39 -20.56
CA GLY A 517 24.84 18.83 -21.55
C GLY A 517 23.45 18.25 -21.24
N LYS A 518 22.54 18.86 -20.45
CA LYS A 518 21.98 20.25 -20.44
C LYS A 518 21.03 20.50 -21.63
N THR A 519 19.79 20.97 -21.34
CA THR A 519 18.77 21.55 -22.27
C THR A 519 18.22 20.61 -23.38
N GLU A 520 16.98 20.70 -23.88
CA GLU A 520 15.73 21.30 -23.37
C GLU A 520 14.50 20.65 -24.07
N ARG A 521 13.32 21.27 -23.93
CA ARG A 521 11.98 20.76 -24.27
C ARG A 521 11.66 20.56 -25.77
N SER A 522 10.62 19.74 -25.99
CA SER A 522 9.43 19.99 -26.86
C SER A 522 9.31 19.47 -28.30
N ALA A 523 8.06 19.06 -28.58
CA ALA A 523 7.24 19.27 -29.80
C ALA A 523 7.41 18.40 -31.08
N ASP A 524 6.33 17.64 -31.32
CA ASP A 524 5.53 17.59 -32.57
C ASP A 524 5.90 16.75 -33.82
N ALA A 525 4.83 16.54 -34.61
CA ALA A 525 4.76 16.12 -36.03
C ALA A 525 5.05 14.64 -36.39
N SER A 526 3.99 13.84 -36.27
CA SER A 526 3.35 13.02 -37.34
C SER A 526 4.17 12.32 -38.43
N ASP A 527 3.82 11.06 -38.73
CA ASP A 527 3.07 10.67 -39.95
C ASP A 527 2.83 9.14 -40.05
N ASP A 528 1.78 8.76 -40.79
CA ASP A 528 1.05 7.48 -40.75
C ASP A 528 1.74 6.18 -41.27
N ASP A 529 1.18 5.05 -40.82
CA ASP A 529 0.94 3.78 -41.57
C ASP A 529 2.12 2.83 -41.95
N PRO A 530 1.84 1.55 -42.33
CA PRO A 530 1.34 0.49 -41.44
C PRO A 530 2.32 -0.72 -41.34
N PRO A 531 2.10 -1.70 -40.44
CA PRO A 531 3.09 -2.74 -40.13
C PRO A 531 3.08 -3.95 -41.08
N GLY A 532 4.27 -4.44 -41.46
CA GLY A 532 4.46 -5.74 -42.11
C GLY A 532 5.73 -5.87 -42.96
N GLY A 533 6.86 -6.26 -42.36
CA GLY A 533 8.10 -6.52 -43.11
C GLY A 533 9.25 -7.00 -42.24
N SER A 534 10.00 -8.00 -42.71
CA SER A 534 11.16 -8.58 -42.03
C SER A 534 12.38 -7.67 -41.98
N ASP A 535 13.40 -8.08 -41.20
CA ASP A 535 14.61 -7.37 -40.78
C ASP A 535 15.35 -6.56 -41.89
N GLU A 536 15.34 -7.07 -43.13
CA GLU A 536 15.81 -6.40 -44.35
C GLU A 536 15.23 -4.97 -44.55
N THR A 537 14.02 -4.73 -44.04
CA THR A 537 13.35 -3.42 -44.04
C THR A 537 14.07 -2.40 -43.15
N THR A 538 14.64 -2.85 -42.02
CA THR A 538 15.34 -1.99 -41.04
C THR A 538 16.67 -1.50 -41.61
N THR A 539 17.49 -2.42 -42.13
CA THR A 539 18.77 -2.10 -42.79
C THR A 539 18.57 -1.10 -43.93
N ARG A 540 17.55 -1.30 -44.77
CA ARG A 540 17.24 -0.39 -45.88
C ARG A 540 16.70 0.97 -45.41
N LYS A 541 15.94 1.03 -44.30
CA LYS A 541 15.54 2.29 -43.65
C LYS A 541 16.75 3.07 -43.12
N LEU A 542 17.72 2.39 -42.48
CA LEU A 542 18.95 3.01 -41.98
C LEU A 542 19.88 3.48 -43.11
N MET A 543 20.03 2.69 -44.17
CA MET A 543 20.79 3.06 -45.37
C MET A 543 20.21 4.32 -46.03
N ASN A 544 18.89 4.39 -46.17
CA ASN A 544 18.20 5.58 -46.66
C ASN A 544 18.26 6.77 -45.68
N ALA A 545 18.51 6.56 -44.38
CA ALA A 545 18.75 7.64 -43.44
C ALA A 545 20.18 8.19 -43.59
N ALA A 546 21.18 7.31 -43.64
CA ALA A 546 22.59 7.65 -43.86
C ALA A 546 22.78 8.51 -45.12
N VAL A 547 22.22 8.09 -46.25
CA VAL A 547 22.32 8.81 -47.53
C VAL A 547 21.65 10.19 -47.46
N ARG A 548 20.49 10.31 -46.81
CA ARG A 548 19.80 11.61 -46.66
C ARG A 548 20.51 12.56 -45.70
N ALA A 549 21.21 12.05 -44.69
CA ALA A 549 22.02 12.86 -43.79
C ALA A 549 23.34 13.31 -44.44
N ALA A 550 23.98 12.45 -45.23
CA ALA A 550 25.15 12.85 -46.03
C ALA A 550 24.79 14.00 -46.98
N ALA A 551 23.72 13.83 -47.76
CA ALA A 551 23.21 14.86 -48.67
C ALA A 551 22.62 16.11 -47.98
N ALA A 552 22.29 16.04 -46.69
CA ALA A 552 21.94 17.24 -45.91
C ALA A 552 23.20 18.00 -45.50
N ALA A 553 24.16 17.31 -44.87
CA ALA A 553 25.43 17.90 -44.44
C ALA A 553 26.17 18.61 -45.58
N ALA A 554 26.20 18.03 -46.79
CA ALA A 554 26.85 18.64 -47.94
C ALA A 554 26.13 19.91 -48.45
N ARG A 555 24.78 19.90 -48.51
CA ARG A 555 24.00 21.10 -48.87
C ARG A 555 24.15 22.23 -47.85
N ASP A 556 24.26 21.87 -46.57
CA ASP A 556 24.37 22.81 -45.46
C ASP A 556 25.82 23.31 -45.25
N GLY A 557 26.79 22.74 -45.99
CA GLY A 557 28.21 23.13 -45.97
C GLY A 557 29.07 22.46 -44.89
N ASP A 558 28.49 21.50 -44.15
CA ASP A 558 29.14 20.75 -43.06
C ASP A 558 30.00 19.56 -43.56
N ALA A 559 29.93 19.23 -44.86
CA ALA A 559 30.72 18.18 -45.52
C ALA A 559 31.09 18.59 -46.96
N THR A 560 32.22 18.10 -47.47
CA THR A 560 32.57 18.21 -48.89
C THR A 560 31.90 17.13 -49.75
N GLU A 561 31.83 17.35 -51.07
CA GLU A 561 31.29 16.39 -52.05
C GLU A 561 32.03 15.03 -51.99
N GLU A 562 33.36 15.06 -51.81
CA GLU A 562 34.21 13.88 -51.64
C GLU A 562 33.92 13.11 -50.32
N GLU A 563 33.51 13.84 -49.27
CA GLU A 563 33.14 13.29 -47.96
C GLU A 563 31.70 12.74 -47.95
N GLU A 564 30.78 13.38 -48.68
CA GLU A 564 29.43 12.87 -48.92
C GLU A 564 29.49 11.51 -49.64
N ASP A 565 30.19 11.45 -50.78
CA ASP A 565 30.35 10.24 -51.58
C ASP A 565 30.98 9.09 -50.78
N ALA A 566 31.97 9.37 -49.93
CA ALA A 566 32.60 8.37 -49.08
C ALA A 566 31.63 7.74 -48.06
N VAL A 567 30.76 8.55 -47.45
CA VAL A 567 29.75 8.06 -46.48
C VAL A 567 28.57 7.40 -47.18
N ILE A 568 28.14 7.91 -48.35
CA ILE A 568 27.11 7.28 -49.19
C ILE A 568 27.57 5.91 -49.68
N ALA A 569 28.80 5.79 -50.21
CA ALA A 569 29.35 4.54 -50.69
C ALA A 569 29.44 3.48 -49.56
N ALA A 570 29.88 3.88 -48.37
CA ALA A 570 29.94 2.98 -47.21
C ALA A 570 28.56 2.58 -46.69
N ALA A 571 27.58 3.50 -46.71
CA ALA A 571 26.20 3.18 -46.37
C ALA A 571 25.58 2.19 -47.38
N LEU A 572 25.79 2.41 -48.68
CA LEU A 572 25.32 1.52 -49.75
C LEU A 572 26.01 0.14 -49.71
N ALA A 573 27.26 0.08 -49.28
CA ALA A 573 27.96 -1.18 -48.97
C ALA A 573 27.47 -1.86 -47.67
N SER A 574 26.50 -1.26 -46.96
CA SER A 574 25.98 -1.69 -45.66
C SER A 574 27.05 -1.85 -44.57
N ASP A 575 28.03 -0.93 -44.52
CA ASP A 575 29.00 -0.89 -43.41
C ASP A 575 28.26 -0.72 -42.08
N ALA A 576 28.33 -1.74 -41.23
CA ALA A 576 27.59 -1.79 -39.96
C ALA A 576 27.94 -0.62 -39.02
N ARG A 577 29.14 -0.04 -39.12
CA ARG A 577 29.55 1.13 -38.33
C ARG A 577 28.76 2.36 -38.81
N VAL A 578 28.72 2.57 -40.13
CA VAL A 578 28.00 3.71 -40.75
C VAL A 578 26.49 3.57 -40.55
N LEU A 579 25.92 2.38 -40.72
CA LEU A 579 24.49 2.14 -40.47
C LEU A 579 24.11 2.28 -38.98
N THR A 580 24.99 1.89 -38.05
CA THR A 580 24.77 2.11 -36.61
C THR A 580 24.83 3.60 -36.29
N LEU A 581 25.84 4.33 -36.78
CA LEU A 581 25.90 5.78 -36.63
C LEU A 581 24.69 6.48 -37.26
N ALA A 582 24.17 5.97 -38.39
CA ALA A 582 22.97 6.50 -39.01
C ALA A 582 21.71 6.31 -38.15
N ARG A 583 21.63 5.23 -37.35
CA ARG A 583 20.53 5.03 -36.39
C ARG A 583 20.48 6.12 -35.32
N HIS A 584 21.63 6.66 -34.91
CA HIS A 584 21.74 7.57 -33.77
C HIS A 584 21.96 9.05 -34.14
N TYR A 585 22.48 9.36 -35.33
CA TYR A 585 22.89 10.73 -35.69
C TYR A 585 22.26 11.26 -36.99
N ALA A 586 21.74 10.40 -37.88
CA ALA A 586 21.28 10.82 -39.22
C ALA A 586 19.91 11.52 -39.26
N ARG A 587 19.18 11.58 -38.14
CA ARG A 587 17.96 12.40 -38.03
C ARG A 587 18.27 13.83 -37.61
N ASP A 588 19.00 13.97 -36.50
CA ASP A 588 18.99 15.22 -35.73
C ASP A 588 20.23 16.08 -35.94
N THR A 589 21.37 15.49 -36.37
CA THR A 589 22.62 16.24 -36.63
C THR A 589 23.41 15.72 -37.85
N PRO A 590 22.97 16.00 -39.08
CA PRO A 590 23.57 15.47 -40.31
C PRO A 590 25.09 15.67 -40.45
N GLY A 591 25.61 16.88 -40.20
CA GLY A 591 27.05 17.15 -40.24
C GLY A 591 27.87 16.37 -39.21
N LYS A 592 27.32 16.15 -38.01
CA LYS A 592 27.95 15.27 -37.00
C LYS A 592 27.93 13.82 -37.48
N PHE A 593 26.83 13.34 -38.04
CA PHE A 593 26.75 11.98 -38.60
C PHE A 593 27.87 11.73 -39.62
N VAL A 594 28.04 12.60 -40.62
CA VAL A 594 29.10 12.46 -41.63
C VAL A 594 30.49 12.44 -40.98
N LYS A 595 30.77 13.40 -40.09
CA LYS A 595 32.06 13.50 -39.39
C LYS A 595 32.38 12.28 -38.52
N HIS A 596 31.39 11.67 -37.89
CA HIS A 596 31.56 10.42 -37.14
C HIS A 596 31.71 9.21 -38.06
N ALA A 597 30.96 9.14 -39.17
CA ALA A 597 31.05 8.07 -40.15
C ALA A 597 32.43 8.04 -40.82
N LEU A 598 32.93 9.18 -41.29
CA LEU A 598 34.28 9.32 -41.85
C LEU A 598 35.37 8.89 -40.86
N ARG A 599 35.25 9.28 -39.58
CA ARG A 599 36.21 8.87 -38.54
C ARG A 599 36.16 7.36 -38.26
N ALA A 600 34.98 6.75 -38.34
CA ALA A 600 34.84 5.29 -38.25
C ALA A 600 35.46 4.58 -39.46
N LEU A 601 35.26 5.11 -40.67
CA LEU A 601 35.80 4.57 -41.93
C LEU A 601 37.34 4.71 -42.01
N ALA A 602 37.89 5.84 -41.55
CA ALA A 602 39.33 6.10 -41.46
C ALA A 602 40.06 5.20 -40.42
N THR A 603 39.32 4.47 -39.59
CA THR A 603 39.89 3.50 -38.64
C THR A 603 39.95 2.12 -39.31
N PRO A 604 41.15 1.54 -39.57
CA PRO A 604 41.27 0.26 -40.23
C PRO A 604 40.71 -0.87 -39.35
N ALA A 605 39.84 -1.70 -39.93
CA ALA A 605 39.20 -2.79 -39.20
C ALA A 605 40.21 -3.90 -38.86
N ALA A 606 40.25 -4.32 -37.59
CA ALA A 606 40.94 -5.54 -37.19
C ALA A 606 40.29 -6.74 -37.91
N ALA A 607 41.11 -7.56 -38.58
CA ALA A 607 40.62 -8.48 -39.60
C ALA A 607 39.71 -9.59 -39.04
N ALA A 608 38.51 -9.71 -39.60
CA ALA A 608 37.61 -10.83 -39.33
C ALA A 608 38.14 -12.12 -39.98
N ALA A 609 38.35 -13.17 -39.17
CA ALA A 609 38.64 -14.50 -39.68
C ALA A 609 37.35 -15.20 -40.11
N THR A 610 37.21 -15.48 -41.41
CA THR A 610 36.02 -16.12 -41.99
C THR A 610 36.05 -17.65 -41.81
N THR A 611 34.98 -18.22 -41.27
CA THR A 611 34.64 -19.65 -41.43
C THR A 611 33.15 -19.81 -41.70
N GLU A 612 32.80 -20.71 -42.63
CA GLU A 612 31.42 -20.88 -43.11
C GLU A 612 30.52 -21.71 -42.17
N LYS A 613 29.23 -21.74 -42.54
CA LYS A 613 28.08 -22.32 -41.85
C LYS A 613 28.31 -23.70 -41.22
N THR A 614 27.78 -23.90 -40.01
CA THR A 614 27.28 -25.19 -39.52
C THR A 614 26.04 -24.93 -38.62
N PRO A 615 24.98 -25.76 -38.65
CA PRO A 615 23.74 -25.46 -37.93
C PRO A 615 23.78 -25.72 -36.41
N THR A 616 22.90 -25.03 -35.68
CA THR A 616 22.42 -25.32 -34.31
C THR A 616 23.45 -25.48 -33.19
N ALA A 617 23.45 -24.51 -32.26
CA ALA A 617 23.85 -24.69 -30.88
C ALA A 617 22.80 -24.05 -29.96
N THR A 618 22.28 -24.79 -28.98
CA THR A 618 21.30 -24.27 -28.01
C THR A 618 21.99 -23.45 -26.92
N LYS A 619 21.31 -22.38 -26.47
CA LYS A 619 21.75 -21.55 -25.33
C LYS A 619 21.74 -22.43 -24.06
N ARG A 620 22.91 -22.78 -23.53
CA ARG A 620 23.01 -23.55 -22.27
C ARG A 620 22.48 -22.71 -21.11
N GLU A 621 21.52 -23.26 -20.38
CA GLU A 621 21.01 -22.67 -19.13
C GLU A 621 22.06 -22.82 -18.02
N ARG A 622 22.24 -21.78 -17.20
CA ARG A 622 23.18 -21.78 -16.06
C ARG A 622 22.48 -22.39 -14.85
N ILE A 623 22.93 -23.58 -14.42
CA ILE A 623 22.54 -24.17 -13.14
C ILE A 623 23.24 -23.40 -12.03
N VAL A 624 22.50 -23.01 -10.98
CA VAL A 624 23.06 -22.41 -9.76
C VAL A 624 23.18 -23.45 -8.64
N ASP A 625 24.00 -23.20 -7.63
CA ASP A 625 24.11 -24.14 -6.50
C ASP A 625 22.82 -24.11 -5.67
N ALA A 626 22.33 -22.93 -5.29
CA ALA A 626 21.12 -22.80 -4.49
C ALA A 626 20.13 -21.75 -5.00
N VAL A 627 18.84 -22.09 -4.89
CA VAL A 627 17.74 -21.10 -4.84
C VAL A 627 17.28 -20.98 -3.39
N VAL A 628 17.26 -19.76 -2.86
CA VAL A 628 16.70 -19.42 -1.55
C VAL A 628 15.34 -18.77 -1.77
N VAL A 629 14.29 -19.23 -1.08
CA VAL A 629 12.92 -18.72 -1.25
C VAL A 629 12.48 -18.02 0.04
N GLY A 630 12.49 -16.69 0.03
CA GLY A 630 12.23 -15.82 1.17
C GLY A 630 13.48 -15.04 1.59
N GLY A 631 13.37 -13.71 1.61
CA GLY A 631 14.42 -12.76 1.99
C GLY A 631 14.46 -12.43 3.49
N GLY A 632 13.82 -13.23 4.35
CA GLY A 632 13.93 -13.10 5.80
C GLY A 632 15.33 -13.43 6.32
N LEU A 633 15.57 -13.22 7.62
CA LEU A 633 16.90 -13.44 8.23
C LEU A 633 17.42 -14.87 8.02
N ALA A 634 16.53 -15.87 7.99
CA ALA A 634 16.92 -17.26 7.73
C ALA A 634 17.46 -17.48 6.30
N GLY A 635 16.77 -16.94 5.30
CA GLY A 635 17.17 -17.03 3.89
C GLY A 635 18.46 -16.26 3.61
N LEU A 636 18.59 -15.04 4.15
CA LEU A 636 19.81 -14.25 4.05
C LEU A 636 21.00 -14.94 4.75
N SER A 637 20.79 -15.54 5.93
CA SER A 637 21.84 -16.29 6.64
C SER A 637 22.28 -17.54 5.88
N ALA A 638 21.34 -18.26 5.25
CA ALA A 638 21.65 -19.39 4.38
C ALA A 638 22.41 -18.96 3.11
N ALA A 639 21.96 -17.88 2.45
CA ALA A 639 22.61 -17.31 1.29
C ALA A 639 24.06 -16.91 1.59
N LEU A 640 24.29 -16.10 2.64
CA LEU A 640 25.64 -15.65 3.02
C LEU A 640 26.57 -16.83 3.32
N THR A 641 26.07 -17.86 4.00
CA THR A 641 26.87 -19.06 4.33
C THR A 641 27.26 -19.87 3.08
N ILE A 642 26.47 -19.83 2.00
CA ILE A 642 26.81 -20.48 0.72
C ILE A 642 27.79 -19.61 -0.09
N LEU A 643 27.60 -18.29 -0.06
CA LEU A 643 28.50 -17.31 -0.69
C LEU A 643 29.90 -17.33 -0.05
N ASP A 644 29.99 -17.38 1.28
CA ASP A 644 31.24 -17.56 2.05
C ASP A 644 31.97 -18.88 1.69
N ARG A 645 31.25 -19.91 1.21
CA ARG A 645 31.80 -21.19 0.72
C ARG A 645 32.17 -21.17 -0.77
N GLY A 646 31.83 -20.10 -1.49
CA GLY A 646 32.08 -19.90 -2.92
C GLY A 646 31.02 -20.48 -3.87
N GLY A 647 29.78 -20.67 -3.41
CA GLY A 647 28.66 -21.13 -4.25
C GLY A 647 27.85 -19.99 -4.87
N VAL A 648 27.07 -20.31 -5.92
CA VAL A 648 26.19 -19.35 -6.61
C VAL A 648 24.76 -19.45 -6.08
N VAL A 649 24.20 -18.31 -5.64
CA VAL A 649 22.89 -18.22 -4.98
C VAL A 649 21.95 -17.26 -5.72
N VAL A 650 20.73 -17.73 -5.97
CA VAL A 650 19.60 -16.89 -6.39
C VAL A 650 18.59 -16.82 -5.24
N LEU A 651 18.32 -15.63 -4.72
CA LEU A 651 17.30 -15.39 -3.71
C LEU A 651 16.02 -14.85 -4.38
N LEU A 652 14.92 -15.61 -4.24
CA LEU A 652 13.58 -15.20 -4.64
C LEU A 652 12.86 -14.59 -3.44
N GLU A 653 12.34 -13.38 -3.59
CA GLU A 653 11.47 -12.71 -2.62
C GLU A 653 10.20 -12.26 -3.33
N LYS A 654 9.03 -12.60 -2.80
CA LYS A 654 7.73 -12.27 -3.39
C LYS A 654 7.29 -10.85 -3.07
N GLU A 655 7.81 -10.27 -1.99
CA GLU A 655 7.58 -8.88 -1.61
C GLU A 655 8.46 -7.90 -2.41
N GLY A 656 8.16 -6.60 -2.32
CA GLY A 656 8.98 -5.54 -2.91
C GLY A 656 10.29 -5.25 -2.17
N TYR A 657 10.52 -5.89 -1.02
CA TYR A 657 11.63 -5.68 -0.09
C TYR A 657 12.02 -7.02 0.55
N VAL A 658 13.27 -7.14 1.01
CA VAL A 658 13.74 -8.30 1.80
C VAL A 658 13.59 -8.01 3.29
N GLY A 659 13.46 -9.06 4.11
CA GLY A 659 13.44 -8.97 5.57
C GLY A 659 12.19 -9.59 6.23
N GLY A 660 11.05 -9.61 5.54
CA GLY A 660 9.81 -10.29 5.98
C GLY A 660 9.39 -9.95 7.41
N ASN A 661 8.99 -10.96 8.20
CA ASN A 661 8.74 -10.80 9.64
C ASN A 661 10.01 -10.40 10.43
N SER A 662 11.21 -10.83 9.99
CA SER A 662 12.45 -10.68 10.76
C SER A 662 12.85 -9.21 10.97
N GLN A 663 12.62 -8.34 9.98
CA GLN A 663 12.97 -6.91 10.09
C GLN A 663 12.18 -6.18 11.19
N TRP A 664 10.97 -6.65 11.50
CA TRP A 664 10.08 -6.06 12.51
C TRP A 664 10.36 -6.54 13.94
N ALA A 665 11.28 -7.48 14.13
CA ALA A 665 11.64 -8.00 15.44
C ALA A 665 12.34 -6.92 16.29
N SER A 666 11.76 -6.59 17.45
CA SER A 666 12.17 -5.42 18.23
C SER A 666 13.11 -5.74 19.39
N SER A 667 12.78 -6.75 20.19
CA SER A 667 13.39 -6.94 21.52
C SER A 667 14.80 -7.53 21.53
N GLY A 668 15.21 -8.27 20.47
CA GLY A 668 16.57 -8.81 20.31
C GLY A 668 16.64 -10.28 19.90
N ILE A 669 17.87 -10.78 19.76
CA ILE A 669 18.25 -12.17 19.44
C ILE A 669 18.81 -12.86 20.70
N ASN A 670 18.55 -14.15 20.89
CA ASN A 670 19.01 -14.86 22.09
C ASN A 670 20.35 -15.57 21.88
N GLY A 671 21.20 -15.56 22.90
CA GLY A 671 22.36 -16.45 22.94
C GLY A 671 23.21 -16.26 24.18
N VAL A 672 23.99 -17.30 24.49
CA VAL A 672 24.87 -17.32 25.67
C VAL A 672 26.19 -16.65 25.31
N ASP A 673 26.59 -15.64 26.08
CA ASP A 673 27.75 -14.79 25.78
C ASP A 673 28.62 -14.57 27.01
N ARG A 674 29.49 -15.55 27.29
CA ARG A 674 30.47 -15.49 28.38
C ARG A 674 31.73 -14.71 28.03
N VAL A 675 31.85 -14.21 26.80
CA VAL A 675 33.02 -13.44 26.34
C VAL A 675 32.84 -11.97 26.70
N ASN A 676 31.64 -11.42 26.47
CA ASN A 676 31.33 -10.01 26.71
C ASN A 676 30.62 -9.78 28.05
N TYR A 677 29.97 -10.82 28.61
CA TYR A 677 29.26 -10.78 29.91
C TYR A 677 29.71 -11.96 30.80
N PRO A 678 31.00 -12.04 31.19
CA PRO A 678 31.52 -13.15 31.99
C PRO A 678 30.83 -13.30 33.35
N GLU A 679 30.33 -12.20 33.92
CA GLU A 679 29.58 -12.13 35.18
C GLU A 679 28.15 -12.69 35.08
N ASN A 680 27.58 -12.78 33.88
CA ASN A 680 26.26 -13.36 33.65
C ASN A 680 26.31 -14.89 33.85
N PRO A 681 25.55 -15.47 34.80
CA PRO A 681 25.66 -16.88 35.15
C PRO A 681 25.02 -17.85 34.13
N ASP A 682 24.45 -17.36 33.02
CA ASP A 682 23.77 -18.17 32.02
C ASP A 682 24.67 -19.23 31.33
N THR A 683 24.09 -20.36 30.92
CA THR A 683 24.76 -21.43 30.17
C THR A 683 23.91 -21.96 29.02
N VAL A 684 24.52 -22.73 28.13
CA VAL A 684 23.80 -23.37 27.00
C VAL A 684 22.78 -24.39 27.53
N GLU A 685 23.08 -25.00 28.67
CA GLU A 685 22.25 -25.93 29.42
C GLU A 685 21.05 -25.22 30.05
N THR A 686 21.24 -24.13 30.79
CA THR A 686 20.10 -23.36 31.37
C THR A 686 19.25 -22.70 30.30
N TYR A 687 19.83 -22.30 29.16
CA TYR A 687 19.07 -21.86 28.00
C TYR A 687 18.26 -23.01 27.38
N ALA A 688 18.81 -24.22 27.28
CA ALA A 688 18.06 -25.40 26.81
C ALA A 688 16.94 -25.79 27.78
N GLU A 689 17.19 -25.73 29.10
CA GLU A 689 16.18 -25.98 30.14
C GLU A 689 15.02 -24.97 30.06
N ASP A 690 15.31 -23.68 29.89
CA ASP A 690 14.28 -22.66 29.66
C ASP A 690 13.47 -22.96 28.40
N CYS A 691 14.11 -23.37 27.29
CA CYS A 691 13.42 -23.78 26.07
C CYS A 691 12.53 -25.00 26.33
N TYR A 692 13.05 -26.09 26.90
CA TYR A 692 12.28 -27.31 27.18
C TYR A 692 11.13 -27.09 28.17
N LYS A 693 11.29 -26.18 29.13
CA LYS A 693 10.22 -25.76 30.05
C LYS A 693 9.06 -25.14 29.29
N HIS A 694 9.34 -24.16 28.41
CA HIS A 694 8.30 -23.43 27.70
C HIS A 694 7.70 -24.22 26.53
N SER A 695 8.47 -25.08 25.85
CA SER A 695 7.96 -25.94 24.78
C SER A 695 6.82 -26.87 25.23
N ARG A 696 6.68 -27.15 26.53
CA ARG A 696 5.59 -27.96 27.11
C ARG A 696 4.28 -27.19 27.27
N GLY A 697 4.36 -25.87 27.29
CA GLY A 697 3.26 -24.95 27.59
C GLY A 697 2.79 -24.97 29.04
N ASP A 698 2.04 -23.95 29.41
CA ASP A 698 1.42 -23.72 30.73
C ASP A 698 0.45 -24.86 31.16
N ASN A 699 -0.16 -25.54 30.19
CA ASN A 699 -1.03 -26.70 30.41
C ASN A 699 -0.22 -27.96 30.82
N GLY A 700 0.13 -28.08 32.11
CA GLY A 700 0.80 -29.23 32.72
C GLY A 700 0.05 -30.58 32.69
N ASN A 701 -1.00 -30.70 31.88
CA ASN A 701 -1.90 -31.86 31.82
C ASN A 701 -1.37 -32.98 30.91
N GLY A 702 -0.49 -33.82 31.47
CA GLY A 702 -0.35 -35.24 31.13
C GLY A 702 0.40 -35.61 29.84
N ASN A 703 0.08 -34.99 28.70
CA ASN A 703 0.69 -35.39 27.43
C ASN A 703 2.10 -34.80 27.30
N ALA A 704 3.10 -35.68 27.38
CA ALA A 704 4.47 -35.39 26.97
C ALA A 704 4.51 -34.89 25.51
N LEU A 705 5.49 -34.05 25.20
CA LEU A 705 5.80 -33.70 23.83
C LEU A 705 6.34 -34.93 23.10
N ALA A 706 6.10 -35.02 21.79
CA ALA A 706 6.90 -35.88 20.94
C ALA A 706 8.38 -35.43 21.05
N PRO A 707 9.38 -36.33 21.12
CA PRO A 707 10.78 -35.94 21.07
C PRO A 707 11.09 -35.00 19.90
N GLU A 708 10.44 -35.27 18.76
CA GLU A 708 10.48 -34.51 17.52
C GLU A 708 10.03 -33.04 17.68
N SER A 709 9.09 -32.74 18.59
CA SER A 709 8.61 -31.37 18.85
C SER A 709 9.69 -30.41 19.39
N VAL A 710 10.81 -30.96 19.87
CA VAL A 710 11.92 -30.23 20.48
C VAL A 710 13.29 -30.78 20.07
N GLU A 711 13.37 -31.55 18.98
CA GLU A 711 14.59 -32.24 18.56
C GLU A 711 15.74 -31.25 18.24
N HIS A 712 15.42 -30.05 17.75
CA HIS A 712 16.43 -29.04 17.40
C HIS A 712 16.81 -28.07 18.54
N VAL A 713 16.23 -28.18 19.75
CA VAL A 713 16.60 -27.31 20.89
C VAL A 713 18.10 -27.33 21.20
N PRO A 714 18.82 -28.48 21.23
CA PRO A 714 20.26 -28.51 21.47
C PRO A 714 21.08 -27.86 20.35
N ALA A 715 20.59 -27.88 19.11
CA ALA A 715 21.24 -27.24 17.98
C ALA A 715 21.07 -25.72 18.05
N LEU A 716 19.85 -25.25 18.39
CA LEU A 716 19.54 -23.84 18.63
C LEU A 716 20.44 -23.22 19.71
N THR A 717 20.49 -23.83 20.90
CA THR A 717 21.16 -23.20 22.04
C THR A 717 22.68 -23.23 21.92
N ARG A 718 23.27 -24.34 21.43
CA ARG A 718 24.71 -24.40 21.12
C ARG A 718 25.09 -23.47 19.99
N GLY A 719 24.32 -23.47 18.90
CA GLY A 719 24.56 -22.64 17.73
C GLY A 719 24.44 -21.14 18.01
N SER A 720 23.70 -20.75 19.05
CA SER A 720 23.54 -19.34 19.44
C SER A 720 24.88 -18.65 19.74
N VAL A 721 25.84 -19.35 20.37
CA VAL A 721 27.14 -18.79 20.76
C VAL A 721 27.97 -18.42 19.52
N GLU A 722 28.16 -19.38 18.62
CA GLU A 722 28.84 -19.19 17.32
C GLU A 722 28.14 -18.13 16.45
N THR A 723 26.83 -17.97 16.61
CA THR A 723 26.02 -17.06 15.81
C THR A 723 26.07 -15.62 16.32
N LEU A 724 26.15 -15.38 17.64
CA LEU A 724 26.45 -14.05 18.19
C LEU A 724 27.86 -13.59 17.80
N GLU A 725 28.85 -14.49 17.84
CA GLU A 725 30.20 -14.21 17.35
C GLU A 725 30.22 -13.89 15.85
N TRP A 726 29.51 -14.68 15.02
CA TRP A 726 29.38 -14.44 13.59
C TRP A 726 28.73 -13.09 13.27
N PHE A 727 27.68 -12.69 13.99
CA PHE A 727 27.08 -11.35 13.81
C PHE A 727 28.07 -10.23 14.10
N ARG A 728 28.89 -10.34 15.16
CA ARG A 728 29.89 -9.32 15.48
C ARG A 728 31.08 -9.33 14.50
N ALA A 729 31.64 -10.51 14.19
CA ALA A 729 32.90 -10.66 13.47
C ALA A 729 32.79 -10.78 11.94
N ARG A 730 31.75 -11.45 11.41
CA ARG A 730 31.56 -11.63 9.94
C ARG A 730 30.57 -10.61 9.37
N VAL A 731 29.53 -10.26 10.13
CA VAL A 731 28.49 -9.33 9.68
C VAL A 731 28.82 -7.87 10.03
N GLY A 732 29.37 -7.64 11.23
CA GLY A 732 29.64 -6.29 11.74
C GLY A 732 28.41 -5.66 12.39
N VAL A 733 27.71 -6.41 13.24
CA VAL A 733 26.50 -5.94 13.96
C VAL A 733 26.78 -5.86 15.45
N ASP A 734 26.55 -4.67 16.01
CA ASP A 734 26.55 -4.43 17.45
C ASP A 734 25.46 -5.24 18.18
N LEU A 735 25.84 -5.81 19.33
CA LEU A 735 25.00 -6.62 20.22
C LEU A 735 25.42 -6.36 21.68
N SER A 736 25.50 -5.08 22.05
CA SER A 736 26.01 -4.57 23.36
C SER A 736 24.94 -4.28 24.42
N LYS A 737 23.64 -4.31 24.10
CA LYS A 737 22.55 -4.23 25.09
C LYS A 737 21.94 -5.62 25.29
N VAL A 738 21.98 -6.16 26.51
CA VAL A 738 21.30 -7.43 26.85
C VAL A 738 20.03 -7.15 27.65
N GLY A 739 19.03 -8.02 27.52
CA GLY A 739 17.80 -7.97 28.30
C GLY A 739 17.35 -9.37 28.75
N ARG A 740 16.47 -9.40 29.75
CA ARG A 740 15.72 -10.59 30.17
C ARG A 740 14.28 -10.44 29.68
N LEU A 741 13.79 -11.42 28.93
CA LEU A 741 12.40 -11.47 28.43
C LEU A 741 11.57 -12.52 29.17
N GLY A 742 10.29 -12.63 28.81
CA GLY A 742 9.35 -13.58 29.42
C GLY A 742 9.80 -15.04 29.28
N GLY A 743 9.75 -15.80 30.37
CA GLY A 743 10.16 -17.20 30.44
C GLY A 743 11.67 -17.46 30.59
N HIS A 744 12.52 -16.43 30.49
CA HIS A 744 13.96 -16.62 30.64
C HIS A 744 14.40 -16.67 32.12
N SER A 745 15.30 -17.57 32.47
CA SER A 745 15.97 -17.61 33.79
C SER A 745 17.07 -16.55 33.92
N HIS A 746 17.75 -16.22 32.82
CA HIS A 746 18.83 -15.22 32.79
C HIS A 746 18.64 -14.19 31.65
N ALA A 747 19.32 -13.05 31.75
CA ALA A 747 19.35 -12.07 30.67
C ALA A 747 20.21 -12.62 29.51
N ARG A 748 19.62 -12.84 28.34
CA ARG A 748 20.32 -13.39 27.16
C ARG A 748 19.83 -12.85 25.82
N THR A 749 18.93 -11.86 25.84
CA THR A 749 18.37 -11.26 24.62
C THR A 749 19.19 -10.04 24.23
N HIS A 750 20.10 -10.23 23.28
CA HIS A 750 21.01 -9.22 22.74
C HIS A 750 20.30 -8.32 21.73
N ARG A 751 20.53 -7.02 21.83
CA ARG A 751 20.11 -5.98 20.90
C ARG A 751 21.27 -4.97 20.75
N PRO A 752 21.39 -4.28 19.61
CA PRO A 752 22.39 -3.21 19.48
C PRO A 752 22.10 -2.05 20.45
N ALA A 753 23.11 -1.21 20.72
CA ALA A 753 23.02 0.06 21.42
C ALA A 753 22.18 1.08 20.64
N SER A 754 22.28 1.08 19.31
CA SER A 754 21.50 1.91 18.36
C SER A 754 20.69 1.07 17.34
N GLY A 755 19.63 1.61 16.73
CA GLY A 755 18.76 0.87 15.79
C GLY A 755 17.86 -0.23 16.39
N MET A 756 16.96 -0.80 15.58
CA MET A 756 16.08 -1.91 15.99
C MET A 756 16.72 -3.26 15.65
N ALA A 757 16.63 -4.25 16.55
CA ALA A 757 17.42 -5.48 16.43
C ALA A 757 17.17 -6.25 15.12
N GLY A 758 15.90 -6.44 14.75
CA GLY A 758 15.50 -7.17 13.54
C GLY A 758 16.01 -6.52 12.25
N SER A 759 15.79 -5.22 12.07
CA SER A 759 16.26 -4.50 10.89
C SER A 759 17.79 -4.44 10.83
N THR A 760 18.47 -4.17 11.95
CA THR A 760 19.94 -4.12 12.00
C THR A 760 20.57 -5.46 11.62
N LEU A 761 20.03 -6.58 12.13
CA LEU A 761 20.51 -7.92 11.79
C LEU A 761 20.21 -8.32 10.33
N VAL A 762 19.01 -7.98 9.81
CA VAL A 762 18.63 -8.23 8.41
C VAL A 762 19.50 -7.42 7.45
N SER A 763 19.59 -6.10 7.63
CA SER A 763 20.36 -5.20 6.76
C SER A 763 21.85 -5.48 6.83
N GLY A 764 22.40 -5.85 8.00
CA GLY A 764 23.79 -6.28 8.14
C GLY A 764 24.10 -7.51 7.28
N VAL A 765 23.29 -8.59 7.40
CA VAL A 765 23.50 -9.80 6.60
C VAL A 765 23.26 -9.52 5.12
N GLN A 766 22.25 -8.71 4.76
CA GLN A 766 22.02 -8.29 3.37
C GLN A 766 23.25 -7.57 2.79
N LYS A 767 23.83 -6.59 3.51
CA LYS A 767 25.05 -5.87 3.07
C LYS A 767 26.18 -6.86 2.77
N LYS A 768 26.34 -7.90 3.58
CA LYS A 768 27.36 -8.96 3.38
C LYS A 768 27.04 -9.96 2.26
N CYS A 769 25.77 -10.20 1.93
CA CYS A 769 25.42 -10.91 0.71
C CYS A 769 25.66 -10.04 -0.54
N ASP A 770 25.37 -8.74 -0.44
CA ASP A 770 25.40 -7.80 -1.56
C ASP A 770 26.83 -7.52 -2.05
N GLU A 771 27.84 -7.70 -1.20
CA GLU A 771 29.27 -7.81 -1.54
C GLU A 771 29.54 -8.80 -2.71
N TYR A 772 28.71 -9.85 -2.87
CA TYR A 772 28.84 -10.90 -3.90
C TYR A 772 28.05 -10.64 -5.19
N ARG A 773 27.34 -9.52 -5.33
CA ARG A 773 26.62 -9.17 -6.58
C ARG A 773 27.59 -8.86 -7.73
N SER A 774 28.71 -8.20 -7.43
CA SER A 774 29.73 -7.78 -8.39
C SER A 774 30.37 -8.94 -9.18
N SER A 775 30.47 -10.12 -8.56
CA SER A 775 30.99 -11.34 -9.18
C SER A 775 29.93 -12.18 -9.89
N GLY A 776 28.65 -11.78 -9.84
CA GLY A 776 27.53 -12.59 -10.35
C GLY A 776 27.34 -13.92 -9.61
N ALA A 777 27.78 -13.99 -8.35
CA ALA A 777 27.59 -15.11 -7.44
C ALA A 777 26.31 -14.97 -6.60
N PHE A 778 25.87 -13.75 -6.30
CA PHE A 778 24.58 -13.48 -5.65
C PHE A 778 23.63 -12.68 -6.55
N THR A 779 22.41 -13.20 -6.71
CA THR A 779 21.30 -12.51 -7.40
C THR A 779 20.10 -12.43 -6.47
N VAL A 780 19.47 -11.26 -6.34
CA VAL A 780 18.22 -11.06 -5.61
C VAL A 780 17.10 -10.70 -6.58
N MET A 781 16.01 -11.44 -6.52
CA MET A 781 14.85 -11.29 -7.40
C MET A 781 13.63 -10.96 -6.52
N LYS A 782 13.42 -9.65 -6.27
CA LYS A 782 12.26 -9.11 -5.52
C LYS A 782 11.00 -9.17 -6.40
N ARG A 783 9.79 -9.21 -5.81
CA ARG A 783 8.51 -9.47 -6.49
C ARG A 783 8.42 -10.80 -7.27
N HIS A 784 9.30 -11.76 -7.00
CA HIS A 784 9.29 -13.09 -7.63
C HIS A 784 8.71 -14.14 -6.69
N ARG A 785 7.44 -14.49 -6.91
CA ARG A 785 6.70 -15.47 -6.11
C ARG A 785 7.01 -16.88 -6.60
N ALA A 786 7.66 -17.70 -5.76
CA ALA A 786 7.80 -19.13 -6.04
C ALA A 786 6.42 -19.83 -6.06
N THR A 787 6.20 -20.72 -7.02
CA THR A 787 4.90 -21.39 -7.23
C THR A 787 4.99 -22.92 -7.25
N GLU A 788 6.15 -23.48 -7.63
CA GLU A 788 6.38 -24.92 -7.63
C GLU A 788 7.87 -25.23 -7.46
N ILE A 789 8.18 -26.22 -6.63
CA ILE A 789 9.52 -26.81 -6.51
C ILE A 789 9.57 -27.99 -7.49
N THR A 790 10.55 -28.01 -8.39
CA THR A 790 10.66 -29.05 -9.43
C THR A 790 11.65 -30.15 -9.02
N THR A 791 11.41 -31.38 -9.46
CA THR A 791 12.23 -32.56 -9.14
C THR A 791 12.60 -33.35 -10.39
N ASP A 792 13.81 -33.90 -10.44
CA ASP A 792 14.26 -34.84 -11.47
C ASP A 792 13.45 -36.15 -11.38
N ALA A 793 12.71 -36.48 -12.44
CA ALA A 793 11.78 -37.60 -12.47
C ALA A 793 12.44 -39.01 -12.42
N ARG A 794 13.78 -39.10 -12.42
CA ARG A 794 14.55 -40.35 -12.35
C ARG A 794 15.22 -40.53 -10.98
N THR A 795 15.57 -39.45 -10.28
CA THR A 795 16.17 -39.52 -8.93
C THR A 795 15.22 -39.12 -7.80
N GLY A 796 14.19 -38.33 -8.08
CA GLY A 796 13.31 -37.72 -7.09
C GLY A 796 13.92 -36.53 -6.33
N ALA A 797 15.17 -36.17 -6.63
CA ALA A 797 15.85 -35.01 -6.05
C ALA A 797 15.31 -33.70 -6.66
N VAL A 798 15.38 -32.61 -5.90
CA VAL A 798 15.01 -31.27 -6.39
C VAL A 798 15.98 -30.80 -7.47
N ASP A 799 15.46 -30.16 -8.51
CA ASP A 799 16.24 -29.63 -9.63
C ASP A 799 15.97 -28.14 -9.97
N GLY A 800 15.05 -27.48 -9.27
CA GLY A 800 14.80 -26.05 -9.42
C GLY A 800 13.53 -25.53 -8.76
N VAL A 801 13.23 -24.26 -9.02
CA VAL A 801 12.00 -23.58 -8.56
C VAL A 801 11.37 -22.85 -9.75
N ARG A 802 10.08 -23.11 -9.99
CA ARG A 802 9.24 -22.25 -10.82
C ARG A 802 8.79 -21.05 -9.99
N TRP A 803 8.83 -19.91 -10.62
CA TRP A 803 8.38 -18.66 -10.04
C TRP A 803 7.54 -17.89 -11.04
N VAL A 804 6.74 -16.98 -10.53
CA VAL A 804 6.03 -15.97 -11.30
C VAL A 804 6.46 -14.60 -10.81
N ALA A 805 6.82 -13.74 -11.76
CA ALA A 805 7.10 -12.35 -11.54
C ALA A 805 6.13 -11.53 -12.37
N PRO A 806 5.59 -10.41 -11.86
CA PRO A 806 4.80 -9.50 -12.69
C PRO A 806 5.70 -8.90 -13.78
N LEU A 807 5.24 -8.91 -15.04
CA LEU A 807 6.00 -8.38 -16.19
C LEU A 807 6.42 -6.92 -15.96
N ASP A 808 5.50 -6.11 -15.44
CA ASP A 808 5.66 -4.67 -15.23
C ASP A 808 5.57 -4.29 -13.73
N GLY A 809 5.92 -5.21 -12.82
CA GLY A 809 5.85 -4.98 -11.37
C GLY A 809 4.46 -5.16 -10.70
N VAL A 810 3.36 -5.15 -11.47
CA VAL A 810 1.97 -5.34 -11.00
C VAL A 810 1.52 -6.80 -11.03
N VAL A 811 1.14 -7.36 -9.88
CA VAL A 811 0.70 -8.77 -9.75
C VAL A 811 -0.70 -8.98 -10.34
N GLY A 812 -0.87 -10.05 -11.12
CA GLY A 812 -2.19 -10.66 -11.38
C GLY A 812 -2.77 -10.56 -12.81
N ALA A 813 -2.23 -9.71 -13.70
CA ALA A 813 -2.75 -9.55 -15.07
C ALA A 813 -1.80 -10.07 -16.17
N ASN A 814 -0.48 -9.97 -15.95
CA ASN A 814 0.55 -10.43 -16.88
C ASN A 814 1.78 -10.89 -16.07
N GLU A 815 1.82 -12.17 -15.71
CA GLU A 815 2.95 -12.76 -14.98
C GLU A 815 3.94 -13.44 -15.94
N THR A 816 5.21 -13.04 -15.93
CA THR A 816 6.31 -13.87 -16.44
C THR A 816 6.44 -15.09 -15.54
N ALA A 817 6.05 -16.25 -16.06
CA ALA A 817 6.45 -17.52 -15.48
C ALA A 817 7.91 -17.83 -15.84
N GLY A 818 8.76 -17.96 -14.83
CA GLY A 818 10.16 -18.34 -14.97
C GLY A 818 10.49 -19.64 -14.21
N TRP A 819 11.71 -20.11 -14.40
CA TRP A 819 12.24 -21.29 -13.70
C TRP A 819 13.73 -21.12 -13.49
N THR A 820 14.18 -21.28 -12.25
CA THR A 820 15.60 -21.24 -11.88
C THR A 820 16.05 -22.65 -11.54
N ARG A 821 16.90 -23.23 -12.40
CA ARG A 821 17.45 -24.59 -12.23
C ARG A 821 18.57 -24.58 -11.18
N ALA A 822 18.43 -25.39 -10.12
CA ALA A 822 19.31 -25.36 -8.96
C ALA A 822 19.52 -26.76 -8.34
N ARG A 823 20.64 -26.97 -7.64
CA ARG A 823 20.94 -28.23 -6.94
C ARG A 823 20.32 -28.31 -5.56
N ASN A 824 20.15 -27.16 -4.92
CA ASN A 824 19.53 -27.02 -3.60
C ASN A 824 18.40 -25.98 -3.69
N VAL A 825 17.31 -26.23 -2.99
CA VAL A 825 16.25 -25.26 -2.73
C VAL A 825 16.11 -25.11 -1.22
N ILE A 826 16.29 -23.90 -0.73
CA ILE A 826 16.19 -23.56 0.69
C ILE A 826 14.95 -22.70 0.87
N LEU A 827 13.91 -23.29 1.46
CA LEU A 827 12.69 -22.58 1.81
C LEU A 827 12.92 -21.82 3.12
N ALA A 828 12.65 -20.52 3.09
CA ALA A 828 12.82 -19.59 4.20
C ALA A 828 11.63 -18.61 4.29
N THR A 829 10.43 -19.10 3.96
CA THR A 829 9.24 -18.28 3.66
C THR A 829 8.55 -17.67 4.89
N GLY A 830 8.99 -18.01 6.10
CA GLY A 830 8.30 -17.66 7.33
C GLY A 830 7.01 -18.45 7.56
N GLY A 831 6.28 -18.10 8.62
CA GLY A 831 5.11 -18.81 9.10
C GLY A 831 3.82 -18.66 8.29
N TYR A 832 2.73 -19.16 8.87
CA TYR A 832 1.35 -19.06 8.35
C TYR A 832 0.41 -18.26 9.29
N ALA A 833 0.95 -17.43 10.19
CA ALA A 833 0.18 -16.59 11.12
C ALA A 833 -0.59 -15.42 10.45
N GLY A 834 -0.49 -15.26 9.13
CA GLY A 834 -1.39 -14.43 8.30
C GLY A 834 -2.44 -15.23 7.52
N ASP A 835 -2.34 -16.57 7.45
CA ASP A 835 -3.14 -17.47 6.60
C ASP A 835 -4.54 -17.74 7.17
N ARG A 836 -5.32 -16.69 7.44
CA ARG A 836 -6.58 -16.72 8.23
C ARG A 836 -7.66 -17.67 7.69
N GLU A 837 -7.60 -18.05 6.41
CA GLU A 837 -8.53 -18.97 5.75
C GLU A 837 -7.88 -20.30 5.29
N GLY A 838 -6.59 -20.49 5.54
CA GLY A 838 -5.82 -21.69 5.19
C GLY A 838 -5.32 -22.45 6.43
N LEU A 839 -4.01 -22.68 6.50
CA LEU A 839 -3.35 -23.51 7.54
C LEU A 839 -3.65 -23.03 8.96
N LEU A 840 -3.81 -21.72 9.18
CA LEU A 840 -4.18 -21.17 10.50
C LEU A 840 -5.60 -21.60 10.89
N ARG A 841 -6.52 -21.66 9.93
CA ARG A 841 -7.92 -22.09 10.14
C ARG A 841 -8.04 -23.60 10.27
N GLU A 842 -7.25 -24.34 9.49
CA GLU A 842 -7.24 -25.80 9.49
C GLU A 842 -6.68 -26.38 10.80
N HIS A 843 -5.51 -25.90 11.25
CA HIS A 843 -4.80 -26.52 12.37
C HIS A 843 -4.97 -25.77 13.70
N ALA A 844 -5.19 -24.46 13.68
CA ALA A 844 -5.30 -23.63 14.88
C ALA A 844 -6.53 -22.68 14.85
N PRO A 845 -7.76 -23.18 14.62
CA PRO A 845 -8.95 -22.35 14.43
C PRO A 845 -9.20 -21.35 15.57
N PHE A 846 -8.83 -21.69 16.81
CA PHE A 846 -8.87 -20.78 17.96
C PHE A 846 -8.04 -19.49 17.75
N ALA A 847 -6.89 -19.57 17.09
CA ALA A 847 -6.03 -18.41 16.82
C ALA A 847 -6.67 -17.41 15.85
N THR A 848 -7.58 -17.86 14.97
CA THR A 848 -8.25 -16.98 13.99
C THR A 848 -9.09 -15.88 14.64
N ARG A 849 -9.51 -16.03 15.92
CA ARG A 849 -10.29 -15.01 16.63
C ARG A 849 -9.50 -13.76 17.01
N PHE A 850 -8.17 -13.80 16.97
CA PHE A 850 -7.30 -12.68 17.32
C PHE A 850 -6.81 -11.92 16.06
N ALA A 851 -6.45 -10.65 16.23
CA ALA A 851 -5.67 -9.89 15.24
C ALA A 851 -4.22 -10.41 15.17
N THR A 852 -3.50 -10.20 14.07
CA THR A 852 -2.11 -10.67 13.89
C THR A 852 -1.07 -9.55 14.06
N THR A 853 0.20 -9.91 14.22
CA THR A 853 1.36 -9.00 14.16
C THR A 853 2.25 -9.25 12.93
N ASN A 854 1.82 -10.15 12.04
CA ASN A 854 2.56 -10.60 10.87
C ASN A 854 2.38 -9.67 9.67
N THR A 855 3.31 -9.73 8.71
CA THR A 855 3.09 -9.10 7.39
C THR A 855 2.01 -9.87 6.60
N PRO A 856 1.34 -9.23 5.62
CA PRO A 856 0.38 -9.93 4.74
C PRO A 856 0.98 -11.11 3.95
N GLY A 857 2.30 -11.16 3.79
CA GLY A 857 3.02 -12.24 3.11
C GLY A 857 3.13 -13.55 3.92
N SER A 858 2.86 -13.57 5.23
CA SER A 858 3.04 -14.76 6.08
C SER A 858 1.88 -15.78 5.97
N VAL A 859 1.67 -16.29 4.76
CA VAL A 859 0.51 -17.10 4.35
C VAL A 859 0.83 -18.59 4.07
N GLY A 860 1.98 -19.09 4.53
CA GLY A 860 2.31 -20.52 4.46
C GLY A 860 2.47 -21.11 3.05
N ASP A 861 2.78 -20.30 2.04
CA ASP A 861 3.01 -20.75 0.66
C ASP A 861 4.18 -21.74 0.54
N GLY A 862 5.30 -21.49 1.22
CA GLY A 862 6.41 -22.44 1.33
C GLY A 862 6.03 -23.77 1.97
N HIS A 863 5.12 -23.76 2.96
CA HIS A 863 4.62 -24.99 3.59
C HIS A 863 3.78 -25.80 2.59
N LYS A 864 2.83 -25.13 1.92
CA LYS A 864 1.94 -25.74 0.91
C LYS A 864 2.73 -26.36 -0.25
N MET A 865 3.81 -25.71 -0.71
CA MET A 865 4.72 -26.26 -1.71
C MET A 865 5.49 -27.49 -1.22
N ALA A 866 6.02 -27.48 0.00
CA ALA A 866 6.74 -28.63 0.57
C ALA A 866 5.80 -29.83 0.81
N MET A 867 4.62 -29.60 1.39
CA MET A 867 3.59 -30.62 1.63
C MET A 867 3.13 -31.29 0.33
N LYS A 868 3.02 -30.53 -0.78
CA LYS A 868 2.73 -31.06 -2.12
C LYS A 868 3.79 -32.06 -2.63
N LEU A 869 5.04 -31.98 -2.17
CA LEU A 869 6.10 -32.97 -2.43
C LEU A 869 6.12 -34.14 -1.44
N GLY A 870 5.14 -34.23 -0.54
CA GLY A 870 5.08 -35.26 0.51
C GLY A 870 5.96 -34.98 1.73
N ALA A 871 6.44 -33.74 1.91
CA ALA A 871 7.16 -33.35 3.11
C ALA A 871 6.29 -33.56 4.36
N SER A 872 6.87 -34.16 5.40
CA SER A 872 6.24 -34.28 6.70
C SER A 872 6.19 -32.91 7.38
N ALA A 873 5.11 -32.67 8.13
CA ALA A 873 4.96 -31.50 8.99
C ALA A 873 4.67 -31.95 10.42
N ILE A 874 5.02 -31.10 11.38
CA ILE A 874 4.84 -31.35 12.81
C ILE A 874 4.31 -30.10 13.51
N ASP A 875 3.52 -30.32 14.55
CA ASP A 875 3.05 -29.28 15.49
C ASP A 875 2.24 -28.11 14.90
N LEU A 876 1.63 -28.26 13.71
CA LEU A 876 0.91 -27.18 13.01
C LEU A 876 -0.24 -26.54 13.83
N GLN A 877 -0.76 -27.25 14.83
CA GLN A 877 -1.74 -26.71 15.79
C GLN A 877 -1.14 -25.74 16.83
N ASN A 878 0.18 -25.74 17.01
CA ASN A 878 0.90 -24.89 17.98
C ASN A 878 1.17 -23.52 17.37
N VAL A 879 0.29 -22.56 17.65
CA VAL A 879 0.42 -21.16 17.22
C VAL A 879 0.44 -20.25 18.45
N GLN A 880 1.48 -19.43 18.57
CA GLN A 880 1.65 -18.50 19.69
C GLN A 880 0.84 -17.23 19.48
N ILE A 881 -0.01 -16.96 20.46
CA ILE A 881 -0.56 -15.64 20.73
C ILE A 881 0.47 -14.88 21.59
N HIS A 882 0.86 -13.68 21.18
CA HIS A 882 1.62 -12.77 22.03
C HIS A 882 0.64 -12.01 22.92
N PRO A 883 0.90 -11.88 24.24
CA PRO A 883 -0.05 -11.24 25.16
C PRO A 883 -0.28 -9.74 24.87
N THR A 884 0.64 -9.10 24.15
CA THR A 884 0.70 -7.63 24.07
C THR A 884 0.92 -7.14 22.63
N GLY A 885 -0.19 -6.92 21.90
CA GLY A 885 -0.26 -6.04 20.74
C GLY A 885 -0.97 -4.75 21.11
N PHE A 886 -0.48 -3.59 20.67
CA PHE A 886 -1.12 -2.30 20.94
C PHE A 886 -2.46 -2.19 20.21
N VAL A 887 -3.46 -1.65 20.91
CA VAL A 887 -4.76 -1.32 20.35
C VAL A 887 -4.78 0.18 20.07
N ASP A 888 -4.76 0.54 18.79
CA ASP A 888 -4.93 1.93 18.35
C ASP A 888 -6.32 2.45 18.75
N ALA A 889 -6.40 3.73 19.11
CA ALA A 889 -7.67 4.36 19.43
C ALA A 889 -8.47 4.74 18.17
N SER A 890 -7.79 4.92 17.03
CA SER A 890 -8.41 5.21 15.74
C SER A 890 -8.91 3.96 15.00
N ASP A 891 -8.26 2.81 15.20
CA ASP A 891 -8.75 1.50 14.74
C ASP A 891 -8.56 0.41 15.82
N VAL A 892 -9.59 0.30 16.65
CA VAL A 892 -9.66 -0.68 17.74
C VAL A 892 -9.72 -2.11 17.22
N ASP A 893 -10.37 -2.33 16.07
CA ASP A 893 -10.70 -3.65 15.55
C ASP A 893 -9.74 -4.12 14.44
N ALA A 894 -8.72 -3.30 14.10
CA ALA A 894 -7.65 -3.57 13.15
C ALA A 894 -7.17 -5.03 13.15
N GLY A 895 -7.31 -5.72 12.01
CA GLY A 895 -6.96 -7.14 11.87
C GLY A 895 -5.46 -7.45 11.97
N THR A 896 -4.61 -6.43 11.79
CA THR A 896 -3.18 -6.45 12.11
C THR A 896 -2.89 -5.33 13.12
N LYS A 897 -2.11 -5.61 14.16
CA LYS A 897 -1.79 -4.67 15.24
C LYS A 897 -0.29 -4.54 15.45
N THR A 898 0.16 -3.37 15.90
CA THR A 898 1.59 -3.14 16.22
C THR A 898 1.96 -3.94 17.47
N LEU A 899 2.98 -4.79 17.37
CA LEU A 899 3.54 -5.51 18.52
C LEU A 899 4.05 -4.53 19.58
N ALA A 900 3.56 -4.66 20.82
CA ALA A 900 4.19 -4.02 21.97
C ALA A 900 5.39 -4.88 22.38
N ALA A 901 6.60 -4.35 22.25
CA ALA A 901 7.82 -5.14 22.43
C ALA A 901 7.91 -5.78 23.81
N GLU A 902 8.33 -7.04 23.90
CA GLU A 902 8.42 -7.78 25.16
C GLU A 902 9.43 -7.14 26.14
N ILE A 903 10.43 -6.43 25.61
CA ILE A 903 11.36 -5.62 26.41
C ILE A 903 10.68 -4.51 27.23
N LEU A 904 9.47 -4.05 26.87
CA LEU A 904 8.68 -3.14 27.72
C LEU A 904 8.31 -3.80 29.06
N ARG A 905 8.05 -5.11 29.06
CA ARG A 905 7.87 -5.92 30.29
C ARG A 905 9.22 -6.31 30.90
N GLY A 906 10.22 -6.61 30.07
CA GLY A 906 11.60 -6.88 30.47
C GLY A 906 12.22 -5.79 31.35
N ALA A 907 12.05 -4.53 30.94
CA ALA A 907 12.47 -3.32 31.67
C ALA A 907 11.65 -3.04 32.96
N GLY A 908 10.67 -3.89 33.29
CA GLY A 908 9.81 -3.77 34.46
C GLY A 908 8.49 -3.02 34.25
N GLY A 909 8.05 -2.82 33.01
CA GLY A 909 6.67 -2.42 32.73
C GLY A 909 5.66 -3.47 33.19
N VAL A 910 4.58 -3.03 33.82
CA VAL A 910 3.55 -3.90 34.42
C VAL A 910 2.32 -4.03 33.55
N LEU A 911 1.52 -5.08 33.77
CA LEU A 911 0.23 -5.28 33.12
C LEU A 911 -0.93 -5.05 34.10
N LEU A 912 -1.91 -4.25 33.69
CA LEU A 912 -3.12 -3.95 34.45
C LEU A 912 -4.37 -4.39 33.68
N THR A 913 -5.37 -4.90 34.40
CA THR A 913 -6.73 -5.13 33.88
C THR A 913 -7.45 -3.81 33.61
N ARG A 914 -8.65 -3.83 32.99
CA ARG A 914 -9.59 -2.68 33.00
C ARG A 914 -9.83 -2.16 34.43
N GLY A 915 -9.74 -3.06 35.42
CA GLY A 915 -9.81 -2.81 36.86
C GLY A 915 -8.73 -1.86 37.41
N GLY A 916 -7.59 -1.69 36.74
CA GLY A 916 -6.45 -0.92 37.24
C GLY A 916 -5.55 -1.72 38.20
N VAL A 917 -5.74 -3.04 38.28
CA VAL A 917 -4.99 -3.94 39.17
C VAL A 917 -4.06 -4.86 38.37
N ARG A 918 -2.93 -5.23 38.96
CA ARG A 918 -2.03 -6.28 38.45
C ARG A 918 -2.65 -7.66 38.68
N PHE A 919 -2.34 -8.61 37.80
CA PHE A 919 -2.98 -9.93 37.77
C PHE A 919 -2.05 -11.08 37.34
N VAL A 920 -0.83 -10.80 36.90
CA VAL A 920 0.05 -11.78 36.22
C VAL A 920 1.53 -11.47 36.45
N ASP A 921 2.41 -12.48 36.43
CA ASP A 921 3.85 -12.24 36.26
C ASP A 921 4.12 -11.82 34.80
N GLU A 922 4.47 -10.56 34.59
CA GLU A 922 4.75 -10.00 33.27
C GLU A 922 5.99 -10.61 32.58
N LEU A 923 6.83 -11.33 33.33
CA LEU A 923 7.98 -12.11 32.86
C LEU A 923 7.70 -13.63 32.81
N GLY A 924 6.44 -14.06 32.93
CA GLY A 924 6.02 -15.43 32.65
C GLY A 924 6.07 -15.80 31.16
N GLY A 925 5.73 -17.06 30.84
CA GLY A 925 5.60 -17.53 29.46
C GLY A 925 4.48 -16.81 28.71
N ARG A 926 4.63 -16.61 27.39
CA ARG A 926 3.68 -15.85 26.57
C ARG A 926 2.27 -16.45 26.55
N ASP A 927 2.21 -17.77 26.59
CA ASP A 927 1.02 -18.59 26.81
C ASP A 927 0.41 -18.37 28.19
N TYR A 928 1.18 -18.54 29.28
CA TYR A 928 0.73 -18.25 30.65
C TYR A 928 0.16 -16.83 30.79
N VAL A 929 0.87 -15.82 30.28
CA VAL A 929 0.42 -14.42 30.34
C VAL A 929 -0.87 -14.24 29.54
N THR A 930 -0.96 -14.81 28.33
CA THR A 930 -2.16 -14.73 27.48
C THR A 930 -3.35 -15.47 28.09
N ASN A 931 -3.15 -16.66 28.65
CA ASN A 931 -4.18 -17.45 29.32
C ASN A 931 -4.72 -16.70 30.53
N THR A 932 -3.84 -16.09 31.33
CA THR A 932 -4.24 -15.27 32.49
C THR A 932 -5.03 -14.03 32.04
N MET A 933 -4.62 -13.35 30.95
CA MET A 933 -5.39 -12.25 30.35
C MET A 933 -6.78 -12.69 29.85
N ILE A 934 -6.90 -13.88 29.27
CA ILE A 934 -8.19 -14.41 28.84
C ILE A 934 -9.06 -14.74 30.05
N ALA A 935 -8.51 -15.41 31.06
CA ALA A 935 -9.23 -15.80 32.28
C ALA A 935 -9.72 -14.58 33.11
N GLU A 936 -8.90 -13.53 33.26
CA GLU A 936 -9.31 -12.29 33.93
C GLU A 936 -10.49 -11.62 33.22
N ALA A 937 -10.47 -11.57 31.88
CA ALA A 937 -11.55 -10.95 31.12
C ALA A 937 -12.81 -11.83 31.08
N GLU A 938 -12.67 -13.17 31.07
CA GLU A 938 -13.78 -14.12 31.22
C GLU A 938 -14.42 -14.00 32.62
N ALA A 939 -13.62 -13.80 33.67
CA ALA A 939 -14.10 -13.51 35.01
C ALA A 939 -14.81 -12.14 35.11
N GLU A 940 -14.33 -11.11 34.40
CA GLU A 940 -14.98 -9.81 34.33
C GLU A 940 -16.34 -9.87 33.61
N GLU A 941 -16.44 -10.62 32.50
CA GLU A 941 -17.71 -10.86 31.81
C GLU A 941 -18.69 -11.67 32.68
N ALA A 942 -18.21 -12.72 33.35
CA ALA A 942 -19.01 -13.51 34.29
C ALA A 942 -19.48 -12.71 35.52
N ALA A 943 -18.72 -11.71 35.96
CA ALA A 943 -19.11 -10.73 36.97
C ALA A 943 -20.13 -9.68 36.47
N GLY A 944 -20.59 -9.79 35.21
CA GLY A 944 -21.59 -8.92 34.61
C GLY A 944 -21.02 -7.72 33.83
N GLY A 945 -19.72 -7.72 33.54
CA GLY A 945 -18.99 -6.68 32.81
C GLY A 945 -19.43 -6.47 31.36
N LEU A 946 -18.55 -5.82 30.57
CA LEU A 946 -18.87 -5.45 29.19
C LEU A 946 -18.50 -6.61 28.24
N ALA A 947 -19.52 -7.28 27.69
CA ALA A 947 -19.34 -8.21 26.58
C ALA A 947 -18.82 -7.48 25.32
N ALA A 948 -18.03 -8.17 24.49
CA ALA A 948 -17.54 -7.66 23.22
C ALA A 948 -18.65 -7.58 22.17
N ASN A 949 -18.53 -6.60 21.26
CA ASN A 949 -19.38 -6.50 20.07
C ASN A 949 -19.26 -7.79 19.24
N GLY A 950 -20.39 -8.43 18.93
CA GLY A 950 -20.43 -9.69 18.16
C GLY A 950 -20.49 -10.97 19.01
N GLY A 951 -20.32 -10.88 20.33
CA GLY A 951 -20.44 -12.01 21.26
C GLY A 951 -19.08 -12.62 21.61
N GLY A 952 -18.67 -12.45 22.87
CA GLY A 952 -17.39 -12.91 23.39
C GLY A 952 -16.76 -11.90 24.35
N VAL A 953 -15.54 -12.19 24.76
CA VAL A 953 -14.86 -11.55 25.89
C VAL A 953 -14.12 -10.27 25.46
N ALA A 954 -14.26 -9.17 26.21
CA ALA A 954 -13.65 -7.88 25.88
C ALA A 954 -12.18 -7.74 26.36
N LEU A 955 -11.24 -8.36 25.63
CA LEU A 955 -9.79 -8.40 25.94
C LEU A 955 -9.10 -7.01 25.92
N ASN A 956 -9.20 -6.27 27.03
CA ASN A 956 -8.70 -4.89 27.15
C ASN A 956 -7.79 -4.70 28.37
N PHE A 957 -6.50 -4.54 28.13
CA PHE A 957 -5.49 -4.42 29.17
C PHE A 957 -4.64 -3.16 28.96
N VAL A 958 -3.86 -2.79 29.98
CA VAL A 958 -2.89 -1.69 29.91
C VAL A 958 -1.50 -2.23 30.19
N ILE A 959 -0.53 -1.79 29.37
CA ILE A 959 0.88 -1.81 29.76
C ILE A 959 1.25 -0.44 30.34
N LEU A 960 1.88 -0.43 31.50
CA LEU A 960 2.27 0.78 32.23
C LEU A 960 3.76 0.72 32.58
N LEU A 961 4.50 1.76 32.20
CA LEU A 961 5.91 1.97 32.55
C LEU A 961 6.04 3.26 33.37
N ASP A 962 7.03 3.32 34.25
CA ASP A 962 7.56 4.56 34.83
C ASP A 962 8.72 5.09 33.98
N ALA A 963 9.28 6.25 34.36
CA ALA A 963 10.45 6.83 33.72
C ALA A 963 11.67 5.89 33.66
N VAL A 964 11.88 5.05 34.68
CA VAL A 964 13.01 4.11 34.74
C VAL A 964 12.88 2.97 33.73
N ALA A 965 11.72 2.31 33.68
CA ALA A 965 11.45 1.27 32.68
C ALA A 965 11.38 1.85 31.26
N ALA A 966 10.91 3.09 31.12
CA ALA A 966 10.91 3.80 29.84
C ALA A 966 12.33 4.13 29.35
N ALA A 967 13.28 4.42 30.25
CA ALA A 967 14.67 4.65 29.91
C ALA A 967 15.44 3.37 29.53
N GLU A 968 15.20 2.23 30.19
CA GLU A 968 15.78 0.94 29.75
C GLU A 968 15.17 0.45 28.41
N ALA A 969 13.97 0.90 28.10
CA ALA A 969 13.28 0.76 26.81
C ALA A 969 13.42 1.99 25.89
N ASP A 970 14.52 2.76 26.05
CA ASP A 970 14.90 3.99 25.33
C ASP A 970 14.43 4.12 23.87
N LYS A 971 14.66 3.11 23.02
CA LYS A 971 14.28 3.11 21.60
C LYS A 971 12.79 2.91 21.35
N HIS A 972 12.14 2.20 22.27
CA HIS A 972 10.80 1.67 22.09
C HIS A 972 9.76 2.71 22.51
N VAL A 973 9.94 3.34 23.67
CA VAL A 973 8.96 4.31 24.20
C VAL A 973 8.76 5.51 23.26
N PRO A 974 9.79 6.24 22.78
CA PRO A 974 9.61 7.35 21.85
C PRO A 974 8.97 6.93 20.52
N MET A 975 9.30 5.74 20.00
CA MET A 975 8.65 5.20 18.79
C MET A 975 7.14 4.97 19.02
N TYR A 976 6.76 4.37 20.15
CA TYR A 976 5.34 4.10 20.45
C TYR A 976 4.57 5.38 20.83
N VAL A 977 5.23 6.36 21.45
CA VAL A 977 4.68 7.71 21.71
C VAL A 977 4.45 8.45 20.40
N LYS A 978 5.43 8.50 19.49
CA LYS A 978 5.30 9.11 18.15
C LYS A 978 4.20 8.46 17.29
N LYS A 979 3.84 7.21 17.58
CA LYS A 979 2.73 6.47 16.94
C LYS A 979 1.39 6.57 17.69
N ASN A 980 1.29 7.36 18.77
CA ASN A 980 0.11 7.47 19.65
C ASN A 980 -0.38 6.14 20.28
N LEU A 981 0.47 5.11 20.32
CA LEU A 981 0.16 3.79 20.89
C LEU A 981 0.45 3.71 22.41
N LEU A 982 1.32 4.60 22.90
CA LEU A 982 1.77 4.69 24.28
C LEU A 982 1.78 6.18 24.66
N ALA A 983 1.03 6.59 25.68
CA ALA A 983 0.89 7.99 26.06
C ALA A 983 1.67 8.33 27.33
N ARG A 984 2.44 9.43 27.31
CA ARG A 984 3.04 10.03 28.52
C ARG A 984 1.92 10.59 29.42
N ARG A 985 2.05 10.40 30.73
CA ARG A 985 1.13 10.86 31.78
C ARG A 985 1.97 11.34 32.96
N ASP A 986 1.80 12.59 33.38
CA ASP A 986 2.64 13.17 34.44
C ASP A 986 2.34 12.53 35.80
N THR A 987 1.06 12.33 36.15
CA THR A 987 0.66 11.74 37.43
C THR A 987 -0.06 10.40 37.28
N MET A 988 -0.08 9.62 38.37
CA MET A 988 -0.90 8.40 38.47
C MET A 988 -2.41 8.69 38.47
N GLU A 989 -2.82 9.93 38.73
CA GLU A 989 -4.21 10.36 38.56
C GLU A 989 -4.57 10.54 37.08
N ASP A 990 -3.65 11.05 36.25
CA ASP A 990 -3.82 11.12 34.79
C ASP A 990 -3.91 9.71 34.18
N VAL A 991 -3.12 8.76 34.69
CA VAL A 991 -3.23 7.33 34.32
C VAL A 991 -4.62 6.79 34.66
N ALA A 992 -5.09 6.97 35.90
CA ALA A 992 -6.40 6.50 36.34
C ALA A 992 -7.57 7.14 35.57
N ASN A 993 -7.54 8.46 35.35
CA ASN A 993 -8.53 9.19 34.56
C ASN A 993 -8.53 8.76 33.09
N TRP A 994 -7.35 8.59 32.47
CA TRP A 994 -7.23 8.07 31.11
C TRP A 994 -7.76 6.64 30.98
N MET A 995 -7.50 5.76 31.96
CA MET A 995 -8.02 4.39 31.97
C MET A 995 -9.55 4.35 32.10
N ASP A 996 -10.15 5.17 32.97
CA ASP A 996 -11.62 5.26 33.11
C ASP A 996 -12.25 5.78 31.80
N ALA A 997 -11.70 6.85 31.22
CA ALA A 997 -12.19 7.43 29.96
C ALA A 997 -12.01 6.50 28.75
N THR A 998 -10.86 5.84 28.61
CA THR A 998 -10.53 5.03 27.42
C THR A 998 -11.10 3.62 27.49
N LEU A 999 -11.13 3.02 28.69
CA LEU A 999 -11.48 1.61 28.86
C LEU A 999 -12.84 1.39 29.54
N ARG A 1000 -13.42 2.38 30.23
CA ARG A 1000 -14.69 2.23 30.99
C ARG A 1000 -15.83 3.17 30.58
N ALA A 1001 -15.60 4.13 29.68
CA ALA A 1001 -16.62 5.12 29.31
C ALA A 1001 -17.93 4.52 28.74
N ARG A 1002 -17.88 3.30 28.18
CA ARG A 1002 -19.08 2.58 27.69
C ARG A 1002 -19.85 1.78 28.76
N ASP A 1003 -19.33 1.66 29.98
CA ASP A 1003 -19.92 0.85 31.08
C ASP A 1003 -21.15 1.50 31.76
N VAL A 1004 -21.79 2.48 31.10
CA VAL A 1004 -22.72 3.48 31.67
C VAL A 1004 -23.91 2.88 32.43
N LYS A 1005 -24.33 1.65 32.10
CA LYS A 1005 -25.46 0.96 32.75
C LYS A 1005 -25.05 -0.09 33.79
N ARG A 1006 -23.75 -0.36 34.00
CA ARG A 1006 -23.30 -1.53 34.78
C ARG A 1006 -22.03 -1.39 35.64
N ARG A 1007 -21.33 -0.24 35.69
CA ARG A 1007 -20.08 -0.05 36.48
C ARG A 1007 -20.11 -0.76 37.86
N PRO A 1008 -19.45 -1.94 38.04
CA PRO A 1008 -19.51 -2.67 39.32
C PRO A 1008 -18.54 -2.10 40.37
N PHE A 1009 -17.56 -1.32 39.92
CA PHE A 1009 -16.36 -0.93 40.68
C PHE A 1009 -16.18 0.60 40.80
N GLY A 1010 -17.25 1.38 40.57
CA GLY A 1010 -17.21 2.85 40.65
C GLY A 1010 -16.39 3.55 39.55
N LYS A 1011 -15.86 4.74 39.87
CA LYS A 1011 -14.82 5.43 39.06
C LYS A 1011 -13.46 4.87 39.45
N LEU A 1012 -12.58 4.61 38.49
CA LEU A 1012 -11.17 4.32 38.80
C LEU A 1012 -10.50 5.54 39.46
N THR A 1013 -9.81 5.31 40.58
CA THR A 1013 -9.07 6.35 41.31
C THR A 1013 -7.56 6.12 41.20
N ARG A 1014 -6.80 7.19 41.48
CA ARG A 1014 -5.34 7.14 41.65
C ARG A 1014 -4.90 6.03 42.59
N ASP A 1015 -5.59 5.87 43.72
CA ASP A 1015 -5.17 4.96 44.79
C ASP A 1015 -5.25 3.49 44.39
N VAL A 1016 -6.29 3.08 43.62
CA VAL A 1016 -6.42 1.71 43.11
C VAL A 1016 -5.21 1.31 42.26
N VAL A 1017 -4.79 2.19 41.34
CA VAL A 1017 -3.61 1.94 40.50
C VAL A 1017 -2.33 2.03 41.33
N THR A 1018 -2.22 3.01 42.23
CA THR A 1018 -1.03 3.20 43.09
C THR A 1018 -0.78 2.00 44.00
N ASP A 1019 -1.82 1.46 44.64
CA ASP A 1019 -1.70 0.33 45.57
C ASP A 1019 -1.41 -0.99 44.84
N ALA A 1020 -1.89 -1.15 43.59
CA ALA A 1020 -1.50 -2.26 42.72
C ALA A 1020 0.00 -2.25 42.34
N ILE A 1021 0.62 -1.06 42.28
CA ILE A 1021 2.07 -0.89 42.09
C ILE A 1021 2.83 -1.10 43.41
N ARG A 1022 2.36 -0.54 44.55
CA ARG A 1022 2.99 -0.75 45.86
C ARG A 1022 3.13 -2.23 46.22
N ALA A 1023 2.09 -3.03 45.96
CA ALA A 1023 2.09 -4.47 46.18
C ALA A 1023 3.10 -5.26 45.29
N HIS A 1024 3.53 -4.70 44.16
CA HIS A 1024 4.65 -5.22 43.36
C HIS A 1024 5.99 -4.87 44.02
N ASP A 1025 6.15 -3.61 44.44
CA ASP A 1025 7.42 -3.08 44.97
C ASP A 1025 7.78 -3.60 46.36
N ASP A 1026 6.78 -3.89 47.20
CA ASP A 1026 7.00 -4.49 48.52
C ASP A 1026 7.40 -5.97 48.41
N ALA A 1027 6.95 -6.68 47.38
CA ALA A 1027 7.44 -8.02 47.05
C ALA A 1027 8.86 -7.96 46.45
N ALA A 1028 9.12 -7.02 45.54
CA ALA A 1028 10.45 -6.80 44.98
C ALA A 1028 11.50 -6.49 46.07
N ALA A 1029 11.08 -5.84 47.16
CA ALA A 1029 11.94 -5.50 48.29
C ALA A 1029 12.07 -6.61 49.36
N SER A 1030 11.14 -7.57 49.43
CA SER A 1030 11.25 -8.70 50.37
C SER A 1030 12.09 -9.86 49.81
N GLY A 1031 12.16 -9.99 48.48
CA GLY A 1031 12.80 -11.13 47.80
C GLY A 1031 11.92 -12.39 47.74
N GLU A 1032 10.70 -12.33 48.27
CA GLU A 1032 9.70 -13.41 48.19
C GLU A 1032 8.82 -13.27 46.93
N PRO A 1033 8.18 -14.35 46.45
CA PRO A 1033 7.24 -14.27 45.33
C PRO A 1033 6.09 -13.28 45.61
N CYS A 1034 5.76 -12.44 44.63
CA CYS A 1034 4.69 -11.44 44.77
C CYS A 1034 3.34 -12.12 45.14
N PRO A 1035 2.73 -11.83 46.31
CA PRO A 1035 1.53 -12.55 46.77
C PRO A 1035 0.32 -12.47 45.84
N LEU A 1036 0.28 -11.45 44.96
CA LEU A 1036 -0.80 -11.23 43.99
C LEU A 1036 -0.56 -11.94 42.66
N THR A 1037 0.70 -12.11 42.23
CA THR A 1037 1.02 -12.57 40.85
C THR A 1037 2.10 -13.65 40.78
N ASN A 1038 2.54 -14.20 41.91
CA ASN A 1038 3.64 -15.16 42.08
C ASN A 1038 4.98 -14.76 41.40
N LYS A 1039 5.15 -13.47 41.09
CA LYS A 1039 6.31 -12.93 40.37
C LYS A 1039 7.56 -13.00 41.24
N THR A 1040 8.62 -13.57 40.68
CA THR A 1040 9.92 -13.78 41.36
C THR A 1040 11.08 -13.05 40.70
N ALA A 1041 10.93 -12.63 39.43
CA ALA A 1041 11.91 -11.85 38.71
C ALA A 1041 11.47 -10.37 38.66
N PHE A 1042 12.28 -9.48 39.22
CA PHE A 1042 12.07 -8.04 39.21
C PHE A 1042 13.24 -7.33 38.50
N ARG A 1043 13.05 -6.08 38.09
CA ARG A 1043 14.07 -5.28 37.42
C ARG A 1043 15.24 -4.94 38.36
N ALA A 1044 16.46 -4.91 37.82
CA ALA A 1044 17.67 -4.63 38.61
C ALA A 1044 17.71 -3.19 39.16
N SER A 1045 16.99 -2.26 38.54
CA SER A 1045 16.90 -0.84 38.92
C SER A 1045 15.99 -0.54 40.12
N GLY A 1046 15.37 -1.56 40.74
CA GLY A 1046 14.62 -1.43 41.99
C GLY A 1046 13.13 -1.10 41.82
N ARG A 1047 12.53 -0.47 42.84
CA ARG A 1047 11.08 -0.16 42.95
C ARG A 1047 10.58 0.74 41.81
N PHE A 1048 9.30 0.63 41.47
CA PHE A 1048 8.59 1.43 40.48
C PHE A 1048 8.47 2.90 40.93
N ASP A 1049 8.82 3.84 40.06
CA ASP A 1049 8.89 5.26 40.42
C ASP A 1049 7.52 5.94 40.37
N LEU A 1050 6.85 5.94 41.53
CA LEU A 1050 5.55 6.59 41.75
C LEU A 1050 5.59 8.13 41.66
N ARG A 1051 6.73 8.77 41.36
CA ARG A 1051 6.83 10.20 41.08
C ARG A 1051 6.40 10.57 39.66
N GLY A 1052 6.50 9.63 38.71
CA GLY A 1052 6.27 9.87 37.28
C GLY A 1052 7.49 10.52 36.58
N PRO A 1053 7.37 10.84 35.28
CA PRO A 1053 6.21 10.56 34.42
C PRO A 1053 6.04 9.06 34.15
N PHE A 1054 4.81 8.70 33.77
CA PHE A 1054 4.39 7.35 33.40
C PHE A 1054 4.11 7.27 31.89
N TYR A 1055 4.19 6.06 31.34
CA TYR A 1055 3.87 5.77 29.95
C TYR A 1055 2.87 4.62 29.89
N ALA A 1056 1.65 4.91 29.43
CA ALA A 1056 0.50 4.01 29.47
C ALA A 1056 -0.07 3.74 28.08
N GLY A 1057 -0.36 2.48 27.74
CA GLY A 1057 -0.87 2.10 26.42
C GLY A 1057 -1.82 0.90 26.49
N ARG A 1058 -2.86 0.90 25.66
CA ARG A 1058 -3.87 -0.16 25.60
C ARG A 1058 -3.32 -1.34 24.80
N VAL A 1059 -3.43 -2.55 25.36
CA VAL A 1059 -2.89 -3.79 24.78
C VAL A 1059 -3.92 -4.93 24.82
N THR A 1060 -3.79 -5.86 23.87
CA THR A 1060 -4.62 -7.05 23.72
C THR A 1060 -3.78 -8.23 23.19
N PRO A 1061 -4.18 -9.50 23.42
CA PRO A 1061 -3.50 -10.65 22.83
C PRO A 1061 -3.66 -10.72 21.31
N VAL A 1062 -2.61 -11.13 20.60
CA VAL A 1062 -2.51 -11.11 19.13
C VAL A 1062 -1.75 -12.31 18.57
N VAL A 1063 -2.17 -12.87 17.43
CA VAL A 1063 -1.43 -13.93 16.72
C VAL A 1063 -0.05 -13.41 16.33
N HIS A 1064 0.99 -14.18 16.64
CA HIS A 1064 2.36 -13.70 16.49
C HIS A 1064 3.29 -14.67 15.78
N TYR A 1065 3.17 -15.97 16.02
CA TYR A 1065 4.15 -16.93 15.51
C TYR A 1065 3.60 -18.34 15.35
N THR A 1066 4.05 -19.07 14.33
CA THR A 1066 3.74 -20.50 14.15
C THR A 1066 4.93 -21.35 14.60
N MET A 1067 4.75 -22.22 15.60
CA MET A 1067 5.83 -23.12 16.08
C MET A 1067 5.79 -24.49 15.41
N GLY A 1068 4.65 -24.84 14.82
CA GLY A 1068 4.56 -25.93 13.87
C GLY A 1068 5.03 -25.51 12.49
N GLY A 1069 5.45 -26.49 11.70
CA GLY A 1069 5.95 -26.27 10.35
C GLY A 1069 6.38 -27.56 9.68
N ILE A 1070 7.16 -27.45 8.61
CA ILE A 1070 7.78 -28.58 7.93
C ILE A 1070 8.81 -29.23 8.87
N ARG A 1071 8.83 -30.56 8.93
CA ARG A 1071 9.83 -31.31 9.70
C ARG A 1071 11.14 -31.36 8.90
N VAL A 1072 12.25 -31.16 9.60
CA VAL A 1072 13.60 -31.26 9.05
C VAL A 1072 14.47 -32.17 9.91
N ASP A 1073 15.65 -32.53 9.41
CA ASP A 1073 16.72 -33.13 10.23
C ASP A 1073 17.69 -32.09 10.78
N ASP A 1074 18.71 -32.50 11.56
CA ASP A 1074 19.73 -31.58 12.12
C ASP A 1074 20.57 -30.84 11.06
N ALA A 1075 20.55 -31.28 9.79
CA ALA A 1075 21.15 -30.59 8.65
C ALA A 1075 20.16 -29.64 7.95
N MET A 1076 18.97 -29.45 8.52
CA MET A 1076 17.85 -28.65 8.02
C MET A 1076 17.28 -29.15 6.67
N ARG A 1077 17.53 -30.43 6.32
CA ARG A 1077 16.93 -31.06 5.13
C ARG A 1077 15.48 -31.41 5.42
N VAL A 1078 14.57 -31.08 4.50
CA VAL A 1078 13.16 -31.45 4.61
C VAL A 1078 13.03 -32.97 4.57
N VAL A 1079 12.28 -33.56 5.51
CA VAL A 1079 12.05 -35.00 5.56
C VAL A 1079 10.64 -35.37 5.12
N ARG A 1080 10.48 -36.57 4.57
CA ARG A 1080 9.20 -37.22 4.29
C ARG A 1080 9.08 -38.54 5.05
N ALA A 1081 7.85 -38.97 5.30
CA ALA A 1081 7.56 -40.27 5.90
C ALA A 1081 7.86 -41.42 4.93
N ARG A 1082 8.22 -42.58 5.48
CA ARG A 1082 8.43 -43.84 4.77
C ARG A 1082 7.34 -44.86 5.09
N ASP A 1083 7.14 -45.81 4.18
CA ASP A 1083 6.25 -46.96 4.37
C ASP A 1083 6.66 -47.87 5.56
N ASP A 1084 7.93 -47.81 5.99
CA ASP A 1084 8.46 -48.52 7.16
C ASP A 1084 8.22 -47.79 8.50
N GLY A 1085 7.58 -46.61 8.48
CA GLY A 1085 7.35 -45.75 9.64
C GLY A 1085 8.53 -44.84 10.01
N GLY A 1086 9.66 -44.93 9.29
CA GLY A 1086 10.76 -43.99 9.42
C GLY A 1086 10.54 -42.68 8.65
N VAL A 1087 11.60 -41.87 8.59
CA VAL A 1087 11.67 -40.67 7.74
C VAL A 1087 12.92 -40.70 6.88
N GLU A 1088 12.89 -40.04 5.73
CA GLU A 1088 14.04 -39.82 4.87
C GLU A 1088 14.10 -38.37 4.34
N PRO A 1089 15.30 -37.81 4.11
CA PRO A 1089 15.43 -36.47 3.52
C PRO A 1089 14.99 -36.46 2.05
N VAL A 1090 14.42 -35.34 1.63
CA VAL A 1090 14.18 -35.03 0.21
C VAL A 1090 15.46 -34.41 -0.35
N ASP A 1091 16.15 -35.14 -1.23
CA ASP A 1091 17.45 -34.71 -1.77
C ASP A 1091 17.36 -33.32 -2.44
N GLY A 1092 18.23 -32.40 -1.98
CA GLY A 1092 18.27 -31.02 -2.44
C GLY A 1092 17.27 -30.07 -1.77
N LEU A 1093 16.36 -30.53 -0.91
CA LEU A 1093 15.36 -29.66 -0.27
C LEU A 1093 15.68 -29.37 1.20
N PHE A 1094 15.69 -28.09 1.56
CA PHE A 1094 15.91 -27.58 2.92
C PHE A 1094 14.79 -26.62 3.32
N ALA A 1095 14.52 -26.51 4.63
CA ALA A 1095 13.61 -25.51 5.20
C ALA A 1095 14.23 -24.90 6.46
N VAL A 1096 14.06 -23.59 6.67
CA VAL A 1096 14.70 -22.85 7.78
C VAL A 1096 13.81 -21.73 8.35
N GLY A 1097 13.98 -21.44 9.64
CA GLY A 1097 13.23 -20.42 10.37
C GLY A 1097 11.81 -20.84 10.74
N GLU A 1098 10.90 -19.87 10.94
CA GLU A 1098 9.50 -20.05 11.38
C GLU A 1098 8.68 -21.08 10.56
N MET A 1099 9.10 -21.45 9.34
CA MET A 1099 8.44 -22.51 8.58
C MET A 1099 8.84 -23.94 8.98
N THR A 1100 9.68 -24.09 10.00
CA THR A 1100 10.15 -25.39 10.52
C THR A 1100 9.50 -25.72 11.86
N GLY A 1101 9.08 -26.97 12.01
CA GLY A 1101 8.66 -27.50 13.31
C GLY A 1101 9.85 -27.97 14.15
N GLY A 1102 9.56 -28.56 15.31
CA GLY A 1102 10.57 -29.29 16.10
C GLY A 1102 11.57 -28.45 16.90
N THR A 1103 11.44 -27.12 16.89
CA THR A 1103 12.32 -26.22 17.66
C THR A 1103 11.69 -25.72 18.97
N HIS A 1104 10.39 -25.41 18.98
CA HIS A 1104 9.75 -24.66 20.10
C HIS A 1104 8.53 -25.36 20.73
N GLY A 1105 8.20 -26.59 20.30
CA GLY A 1105 7.00 -27.31 20.75
C GLY A 1105 5.74 -26.44 20.76
N ARG A 1106 5.09 -26.33 21.92
CA ARG A 1106 3.83 -25.61 22.12
C ARG A 1106 3.96 -24.10 22.31
N ASN A 1107 5.14 -23.56 22.63
CA ASN A 1107 5.30 -22.14 22.98
C ASN A 1107 6.77 -21.67 22.91
N ARG A 1108 7.01 -20.62 22.11
CA ARG A 1108 8.36 -20.07 21.85
C ARG A 1108 8.75 -18.94 22.81
N LEU A 1109 9.98 -18.97 23.33
CA LEU A 1109 10.58 -17.86 24.09
C LEU A 1109 10.76 -16.58 23.24
N GLY A 1110 10.68 -15.40 23.87
CA GLY A 1110 11.00 -14.12 23.23
C GLY A 1110 12.44 -14.09 22.73
N GLY A 1111 12.70 -13.63 21.50
CA GLY A 1111 14.04 -13.58 20.90
C GLY A 1111 14.56 -14.88 20.25
N ASN A 1112 13.98 -16.05 20.56
CA ASN A 1112 14.37 -17.31 19.91
C ASN A 1112 14.19 -17.27 18.38
N ALA A 1113 13.18 -16.54 17.86
CA ALA A 1113 12.87 -16.44 16.43
C ALA A 1113 14.01 -15.85 15.56
N LEU A 1114 14.82 -14.92 16.07
CA LEU A 1114 15.99 -14.44 15.33
C LEU A 1114 17.16 -15.44 15.43
N THR A 1115 17.20 -16.19 16.53
CA THR A 1115 18.24 -17.17 16.85
C THR A 1115 18.12 -18.38 15.95
N GLU A 1116 16.94 -18.97 15.85
CA GLU A 1116 16.65 -20.10 14.95
C GLU A 1116 16.82 -19.72 13.48
N CYS A 1117 16.33 -18.56 13.05
CA CYS A 1117 16.57 -18.05 11.70
C CYS A 1117 18.07 -18.03 11.35
N ALA A 1118 18.91 -17.43 12.20
CA ALA A 1118 20.35 -17.34 11.93
C ALA A 1118 21.08 -18.68 12.10
N VAL A 1119 20.82 -19.43 13.17
CA VAL A 1119 21.47 -20.74 13.44
C VAL A 1119 21.13 -21.77 12.36
N PHE A 1120 19.84 -21.91 12.02
CA PHE A 1120 19.39 -22.91 11.05
C PHE A 1120 19.61 -22.47 9.60
N GLY A 1121 19.50 -21.17 9.30
CA GLY A 1121 19.98 -20.61 8.04
C GLY A 1121 21.46 -20.96 7.79
N ARG A 1122 22.33 -20.74 8.79
CA ARG A 1122 23.75 -21.14 8.74
C ARG A 1122 23.94 -22.65 8.73
N ALA A 1123 23.03 -23.47 9.29
CA ALA A 1123 23.08 -24.92 9.19
C ALA A 1123 22.78 -25.42 7.76
N ALA A 1124 21.64 -25.04 7.18
CA ALA A 1124 21.28 -25.35 5.79
C ALA A 1124 22.35 -24.83 4.81
N GLY A 1125 22.82 -23.59 5.02
CA GLY A 1125 23.87 -22.99 4.20
C GLY A 1125 25.24 -23.68 4.30
N ARG A 1126 25.51 -24.46 5.36
CA ARG A 1126 26.68 -25.36 5.47
C ARG A 1126 26.42 -26.72 4.83
N ALA A 1127 25.20 -27.24 4.95
CA ALA A 1127 24.80 -28.56 4.43
C ALA A 1127 24.54 -28.59 2.91
N ALA A 1128 24.16 -27.47 2.30
CA ALA A 1128 23.91 -27.36 0.86
C ALA A 1128 25.14 -27.77 0.02
N MET A 1129 24.91 -28.52 -1.06
CA MET A 1129 25.95 -28.96 -1.98
C MET A 1129 26.38 -27.81 -2.90
N ILE A 1130 27.69 -27.58 -3.04
CA ILE A 1130 28.27 -26.59 -3.97
C ILE A 1130 29.18 -27.35 -4.93
N VAL A 1131 29.05 -27.12 -6.24
CA VAL A 1131 29.89 -27.77 -7.25
C VAL A 1131 30.88 -26.78 -7.85
N ARG A 1132 32.17 -27.08 -7.74
CA ARG A 1132 33.24 -26.28 -8.34
C ARG A 1132 33.50 -26.74 -9.77
N ASP A 1133 33.73 -25.79 -10.67
CA ASP A 1133 34.04 -26.07 -12.08
C ASP A 1133 35.29 -26.95 -12.19
N GLY A 1134 35.07 -28.24 -12.48
CA GLY A 1134 36.09 -29.28 -12.47
C GLY A 1134 35.55 -30.67 -12.12
N GLU A 1135 34.52 -30.76 -11.26
CA GLU A 1135 33.97 -32.04 -10.83
C GLU A 1135 32.99 -32.67 -11.86
N THR A 1136 33.55 -33.15 -12.96
CA THR A 1136 32.89 -34.20 -13.77
C THR A 1136 33.14 -35.55 -13.10
N THR A 1137 32.09 -36.27 -12.72
CA THR A 1137 32.21 -37.53 -11.96
C THR A 1137 32.77 -38.66 -12.83
N THR A 1138 34.09 -38.81 -12.87
CA THR A 1138 34.78 -39.92 -13.54
C THR A 1138 35.98 -40.38 -12.71
N THR A 1139 36.26 -41.68 -12.74
CA THR A 1139 36.98 -42.38 -11.65
C THR A 1139 38.50 -42.25 -11.69
N THR A 1140 39.11 -42.03 -10.52
CA THR A 1140 40.53 -42.31 -10.17
C THR A 1140 41.62 -41.43 -10.80
N THR A 1141 42.38 -40.68 -9.98
CA THR A 1141 43.78 -41.04 -9.58
C THR A 1141 44.51 -39.88 -8.87
N THR A 1142 45.03 -40.17 -7.67
CA THR A 1142 45.97 -39.44 -6.79
C THR A 1142 46.53 -38.04 -7.14
N ALA A 1143 46.30 -37.12 -6.19
CA ALA A 1143 47.30 -36.30 -5.48
C ALA A 1143 48.17 -35.24 -6.22
N ALA A 1144 47.92 -33.97 -5.86
CA ALA A 1144 48.92 -33.09 -5.24
C ALA A 1144 48.22 -32.17 -4.22
N ALA A 1145 48.95 -31.64 -3.24
CA ALA A 1145 48.42 -30.76 -2.18
C ALA A 1145 49.40 -29.62 -1.88
N ALA A 1146 48.99 -28.70 -0.98
CA ALA A 1146 49.77 -27.59 -0.43
C ALA A 1146 50.07 -26.40 -1.37
N ALA A 1147 50.21 -25.16 -0.90
CA ALA A 1147 49.82 -24.54 0.39
C ALA A 1147 49.98 -23.00 0.33
N ALA A 1148 49.52 -22.33 1.40
CA ALA A 1148 49.81 -20.96 1.83
C ALA A 1148 49.29 -19.81 0.93
N ASP A 1149 48.59 -18.77 1.41
CA ASP A 1149 48.52 -18.03 2.70
C ASP A 1149 49.38 -16.76 2.76
N ALA A 1150 48.83 -15.75 3.45
CA ALA A 1150 49.40 -14.51 3.97
C ALA A 1150 50.49 -13.75 3.18
N THR A 1151 50.08 -12.62 2.59
CA THR A 1151 50.88 -11.38 2.65
C THR A 1151 50.00 -10.21 3.08
N ALA A 1152 50.03 -9.91 4.38
CA ALA A 1152 49.41 -8.70 4.93
C ALA A 1152 50.34 -7.48 4.79
N ALA A 1153 49.74 -6.30 4.63
CA ALA A 1153 50.30 -4.96 4.82
C ALA A 1153 51.62 -4.60 4.08
N THR A 1154 51.55 -3.56 3.23
CA THR A 1154 52.15 -2.26 3.63
C THR A 1154 51.67 -1.08 2.78
N ARG A 1155 51.35 0.02 3.47
CA ARG A 1155 51.46 1.43 3.02
C ARG A 1155 50.78 1.85 1.72
N GLY A 1156 49.54 2.31 1.85
CA GLY A 1156 48.93 3.34 1.01
C GLY A 1156 48.27 4.40 1.88
N GLY A 1157 49.07 5.26 2.54
CA GLY A 1157 48.51 6.36 3.33
C GLY A 1157 48.01 7.48 2.41
N LYS A 1158 46.71 7.80 2.46
CA LYS A 1158 46.16 9.00 1.82
C LYS A 1158 46.51 10.23 2.69
N GLU A 1159 47.60 10.92 2.38
CA GLU A 1159 47.59 12.38 2.59
C GLU A 1159 46.68 12.99 1.51
N GLY A 1160 45.68 13.78 1.90
CA GLY A 1160 44.69 14.28 0.95
C GLY A 1160 43.64 15.20 1.56
N PHE A 1161 44.02 16.45 1.82
CA PHE A 1161 43.12 17.60 2.05
C PHE A 1161 41.93 17.37 3.02
N THR A 1162 42.16 17.55 4.32
CA THR A 1162 41.07 17.88 5.25
C THR A 1162 40.48 19.25 4.91
N LEU A 1163 39.40 19.25 4.14
CA LEU A 1163 38.64 20.46 3.85
C LEU A 1163 37.97 20.94 5.15
N GLN A 1164 38.32 22.13 5.63
CA GLN A 1164 37.65 22.75 6.78
C GLN A 1164 36.33 23.36 6.30
N ILE A 1165 35.23 22.67 6.61
CA ILE A 1165 33.87 23.09 6.25
C ILE A 1165 33.35 23.95 7.40
N THR A 1166 32.95 25.19 7.13
CA THR A 1166 32.32 26.05 8.15
C THR A 1166 30.86 25.69 8.32
N ARG A 1167 30.26 26.03 9.46
CA ARG A 1167 28.81 25.84 9.69
C ARG A 1167 27.96 26.57 8.63
N ASP A 1168 28.41 27.74 8.16
CA ASP A 1168 27.79 28.49 7.06
C ASP A 1168 27.90 27.82 5.69
N GLU A 1169 28.91 26.95 5.48
CA GLU A 1169 29.00 26.13 4.27
C GLU A 1169 28.08 24.92 4.41
N LEU A 1170 28.20 24.17 5.52
CA LEU A 1170 27.36 23.00 5.81
C LEU A 1170 25.86 23.32 5.64
N ALA A 1171 25.39 24.46 6.19
CA ALA A 1171 24.00 24.91 6.12
C ALA A 1171 23.42 25.11 4.71
N LYS A 1172 24.23 25.07 3.66
CA LYS A 1172 23.78 25.10 2.25
C LYS A 1172 23.31 23.72 1.76
N HIS A 1173 23.90 22.66 2.30
CA HIS A 1173 23.71 21.26 1.89
C HIS A 1173 22.57 20.61 2.69
N ALA A 1174 21.37 21.21 2.62
CA ALA A 1174 20.21 20.89 3.45
C ALA A 1174 18.99 20.38 2.64
N SER A 1175 19.20 19.76 1.47
CA SER A 1175 18.15 19.49 0.49
C SER A 1175 18.15 18.04 -0.02
N SER A 1176 17.03 17.58 -0.60
CA SER A 1176 16.94 16.25 -1.23
C SER A 1176 17.93 15.99 -2.35
N ASP A 1177 18.42 17.07 -2.97
CA ASP A 1177 19.27 17.04 -4.15
C ASP A 1177 20.76 17.27 -3.77
N ASP A 1178 21.04 17.58 -2.49
CA ASP A 1178 22.33 18.00 -1.92
C ASP A 1178 22.19 18.05 -0.37
N CYS A 1179 22.58 16.97 0.33
CA CYS A 1179 22.33 16.74 1.77
C CYS A 1179 23.59 16.29 2.52
N TRP A 1180 24.28 17.22 3.20
CA TRP A 1180 25.42 16.91 4.06
C TRP A 1180 25.04 17.04 5.53
N VAL A 1181 25.57 16.16 6.38
CA VAL A 1181 25.35 16.19 7.84
C VAL A 1181 26.71 16.06 8.53
N ALA A 1182 26.98 16.91 9.52
CA ALA A 1182 28.15 16.72 10.38
C ALA A 1182 27.82 15.70 11.49
N ILE A 1183 28.70 14.71 11.67
CA ILE A 1183 28.56 13.64 12.66
C ILE A 1183 29.92 13.38 13.29
N GLY A 1184 30.05 13.64 14.59
CA GLY A 1184 31.26 13.38 15.37
C GLY A 1184 32.43 14.34 15.11
N GLY A 1185 32.21 15.39 14.31
CA GLY A 1185 33.23 16.36 13.87
C GLY A 1185 33.54 16.28 12.37
N ASP A 1186 33.25 15.15 11.72
CA ASP A 1186 33.42 14.96 10.28
C ASP A 1186 32.09 15.21 9.53
N VAL A 1187 32.16 15.68 8.29
CA VAL A 1187 31.01 15.98 7.43
C VAL A 1187 30.82 14.88 6.40
N TYR A 1188 29.61 14.36 6.28
CA TYR A 1188 29.27 13.28 5.35
C TYR A 1188 28.15 13.70 4.39
N ASP A 1189 28.29 13.36 3.11
CA ASP A 1189 27.22 13.46 2.12
C ASP A 1189 26.34 12.21 2.19
N PHE A 1190 25.03 12.41 2.38
CA PHE A 1190 24.03 11.35 2.42
C PHE A 1190 23.03 11.40 1.26
N THR A 1191 23.21 12.28 0.28
CA THR A 1191 22.25 12.54 -0.82
C THR A 1191 21.80 11.25 -1.51
N ASP A 1192 22.76 10.43 -1.96
CA ASP A 1192 22.48 9.16 -2.64
C ASP A 1192 21.89 8.07 -1.72
N PHE A 1193 21.98 8.23 -0.40
CA PHE A 1193 21.51 7.26 0.60
C PHE A 1193 20.14 7.62 1.21
N LEU A 1194 19.58 8.79 0.88
CA LEU A 1194 18.31 9.27 1.42
C LEU A 1194 17.16 8.26 1.21
N ASP A 1195 16.98 7.75 -0.01
CA ASP A 1195 15.86 6.86 -0.35
C ASP A 1195 16.08 5.39 0.13
N ASP A 1196 17.33 4.96 0.32
CA ASP A 1196 17.67 3.64 0.87
C ASP A 1196 17.61 3.61 2.42
N HIS A 1197 17.45 4.77 3.08
CA HIS A 1197 17.42 4.85 4.53
C HIS A 1197 16.16 4.17 5.13
N PRO A 1198 16.27 3.20 6.06
CA PRO A 1198 15.11 2.40 6.52
C PRO A 1198 13.99 3.16 7.26
N ALA A 1199 14.21 4.41 7.67
CA ALA A 1199 13.18 5.30 8.23
C ALA A 1199 12.65 6.33 7.21
N GLY A 1200 13.07 6.23 5.95
CA GLY A 1200 12.84 7.18 4.86
C GLY A 1200 13.83 8.36 4.86
N ALA A 1201 13.99 8.98 3.68
CA ALA A 1201 14.78 10.18 3.43
C ALA A 1201 14.53 11.31 4.44
N GLU A 1202 13.26 11.47 4.82
CA GLU A 1202 12.79 12.47 5.78
C GLU A 1202 13.44 12.36 7.18
N ALA A 1203 14.10 11.26 7.52
CA ALA A 1203 14.84 11.13 8.78
C ALA A 1203 16.22 11.80 8.73
N ILE A 1204 16.94 11.68 7.60
CA ILE A 1204 18.26 12.30 7.40
C ILE A 1204 18.09 13.77 6.99
N LEU A 1205 17.12 14.08 6.12
CA LEU A 1205 16.86 15.44 5.64
C LEU A 1205 16.53 16.45 6.75
N LYS A 1206 16.09 16.00 7.93
CA LYS A 1206 15.85 16.88 9.10
C LYS A 1206 17.13 17.27 9.84
N LEU A 1207 18.25 16.64 9.50
CA LEU A 1207 19.61 16.95 9.98
C LEU A 1207 20.48 17.55 8.85
N GLY A 1208 19.97 17.58 7.61
CA GLY A 1208 20.65 18.17 6.45
C GLY A 1208 21.09 19.60 6.72
N GLY A 1209 22.36 19.88 6.44
CA GLY A 1209 23.03 21.15 6.69
C GLY A 1209 23.31 21.47 8.16
N THR A 1210 23.22 20.49 9.08
CA THR A 1210 23.43 20.71 10.52
C THR A 1210 24.37 19.68 11.14
N ASP A 1211 24.81 19.95 12.37
CA ASP A 1211 25.44 18.93 13.21
C ASP A 1211 24.36 17.97 13.72
N GLY A 1212 24.30 16.80 13.08
CA GLY A 1212 23.36 15.73 13.40
C GLY A 1212 23.89 14.75 14.44
N THR A 1213 25.06 14.98 15.05
CA THR A 1213 25.76 14.00 15.91
C THR A 1213 24.86 13.36 16.96
N GLU A 1214 24.14 14.16 17.74
CA GLU A 1214 23.28 13.67 18.83
C GLU A 1214 22.09 12.84 18.29
N ALA A 1215 21.45 13.32 17.21
CA ALA A 1215 20.32 12.63 16.60
C ALA A 1215 20.73 11.36 15.84
N PHE A 1216 21.95 11.32 15.29
CA PHE A 1216 22.54 10.14 14.69
C PHE A 1216 22.92 9.11 15.76
N ASP A 1217 23.73 9.47 16.76
CA ASP A 1217 24.18 8.56 17.82
C ASP A 1217 23.00 7.95 18.62
N ALA A 1218 21.85 8.64 18.69
CA ALA A 1218 20.62 8.14 19.32
C ALA A 1218 19.90 7.00 18.54
N VAL A 1219 20.18 6.83 17.24
CA VAL A 1219 19.49 5.87 16.36
C VAL A 1219 20.45 4.96 15.58
N HIS A 1220 21.71 5.37 15.40
CA HIS A 1220 22.75 4.74 14.59
C HIS A 1220 24.05 4.61 15.40
N GLY A 1221 24.98 3.78 14.90
CA GLY A 1221 26.34 3.65 15.43
C GLY A 1221 27.34 4.25 14.44
N ARG A 1222 28.41 4.88 14.94
CA ARG A 1222 29.40 5.58 14.11
C ARG A 1222 30.22 4.64 13.21
N ASP A 1223 30.26 3.35 13.54
CA ASP A 1223 30.77 2.27 12.69
C ASP A 1223 30.04 2.18 11.34
N MET A 1224 28.77 2.60 11.26
CA MET A 1224 28.05 2.63 9.98
C MET A 1224 28.54 3.75 9.03
N LEU A 1225 29.30 4.73 9.55
CA LEU A 1225 29.91 5.81 8.76
C LEU A 1225 31.16 5.34 8.00
N GLU A 1226 31.77 4.20 8.35
CA GLU A 1226 32.92 3.63 7.61
C GLU A 1226 32.59 3.27 6.15
N ALA A 1227 31.31 3.28 5.77
CA ALA A 1227 30.83 3.08 4.40
C ALA A 1227 30.75 4.38 3.58
N PHE A 1228 30.98 5.55 4.18
CA PHE A 1228 30.85 6.87 3.58
C PHE A 1228 32.19 7.62 3.69
N GLU A 1229 32.71 8.16 2.58
CA GLU A 1229 33.95 8.94 2.61
C GLU A 1229 33.64 10.37 3.07
N ALA A 1230 34.28 10.85 4.14
CA ALA A 1230 34.01 12.17 4.71
C ALA A 1230 34.42 13.29 3.73
N VAL A 1231 33.52 14.26 3.55
CA VAL A 1231 33.66 15.41 2.64
C VAL A 1231 34.64 16.45 3.21
N GLY A 1232 34.74 16.52 4.53
CA GLY A 1232 35.62 17.43 5.25
C GLY A 1232 35.44 17.33 6.77
N VAL A 1233 36.13 18.19 7.49
CA VAL A 1233 36.03 18.30 8.96
C VAL A 1233 35.32 19.62 9.28
N LEU A 1234 34.34 19.59 10.17
CA LEU A 1234 33.64 20.78 10.63
C LEU A 1234 34.60 21.69 11.41
N ALA A 1235 34.70 22.95 11.02
CA ALA A 1235 35.46 23.96 11.77
C ALA A 1235 34.71 24.36 13.05
N GLU A 1236 35.46 24.56 14.15
CA GLU A 1236 34.93 24.92 15.48
C GLU A 1236 34.10 26.21 15.49
#